data_AF-A0A8C0Z956-F1
#
_entry.id   AF-A0A8C0Z956-F1
#
_cell.length_a   1.000
_cell.length_b   1.000
_cell.length_c   1.000
_cell.angle_alpha   90.00
_cell.angle_beta   90.00
_cell.angle_gamma   90.00
#
_symmetry.space_group_name_H-M   'P 1'
#
loop_
_entity.id
_entity.type
_entity.pdbx_description
1 polymer ?
#
loop_
_entity_poly.entity_id
_entity_poly.type
_entity_poly.pdbx_seq_one_letter_code
_entity_poly.pdbx_strand_id
1 'polypeptide(L)'
;MAGGVDSPGEGFFVNKSSWGNCGGHAHLERKGCTEDSAGAGKAGEQVQVGFCRGGSCVLRGYFRWWFKKTRIEKKSAFIDLLCAVPLQQIYGCPLGGIGGGTITRGWRGEFCRWQLNPGLYHYETVIANQFTVCLRCKGQTIYQQVLSVERPSRLQGWNWGYCGHYAFYHALYPRAWLVYELPGQKVVLTCRQLSPVIPHDYQDSSLPVGVFIWEVENGRDEDVEVSIMFSLQNGTGAEEDRSGGHWNEPFTFQKDGERVAGVLLHHCPAVNSFVMNMLAGTGVTHVTAFNPMGLGREVWQDLLQDGRLDSPTGKSRPTEKGEVTAAAVCASCQVPAHGHKTLELALAWDMPCVHFGSKEKLHLRRYTRFFGSKGDAAPALSHYALTHYKEWERKIEAWQNPILENSQLPSWYKSALFNELYFMTDGGTIWMELSPDCCAEDLQGPAGAGLSHLLPVLREYGRFAYLEGQEYRMYNTYDVHFYASFALIMLWPKLQISLQYDIGECPQRPCLGACSGLHLGKRRRLWDRGCCRDVCHGASIPLQPLCCAQGLQAWNAAASASLCPALGVPSCHAGRAQVALPALGEPLVFPALSLCLAEQPHRAVGDEPQAIAPGGAGFCWSAPSVVPESTMRWLG
;
A
#
# COMPACT_ATOMS: atom_id res chain seq x y z
N MET A 1 10.71 19.70 23.31
CA MET A 1 10.94 18.71 24.39
C MET A 1 9.59 18.22 24.84
N ALA A 2 9.19 17.01 24.43
CA ALA A 2 8.05 16.30 24.99
C ALA A 2 8.64 15.10 25.73
N GLY A 3 8.54 15.09 27.06
CA GLY A 3 8.95 13.96 27.88
C GLY A 3 7.96 12.83 27.69
N GLY A 4 8.47 11.65 27.31
CA GLY A 4 7.67 10.42 27.33
C GLY A 4 7.25 10.11 28.76
N VAL A 5 5.95 9.88 28.94
CA VAL A 5 5.40 9.38 30.20
C VAL A 5 5.50 7.86 30.14
N ASP A 6 6.53 7.29 30.76
CA ASP A 6 6.62 5.85 31.03
C ASP A 6 5.74 5.53 32.25
N SER A 7 4.57 4.93 32.02
CA SER A 7 3.71 4.36 33.09
C SER A 7 3.69 2.84 32.92
N PRO A 8 3.97 2.03 33.97
CA PRO A 8 3.94 0.59 33.89
C PRO A 8 2.51 0.09 34.13
N GLY A 9 1.73 0.04 33.05
CA GLY A 9 0.48 -0.71 32.91
C GLY A 9 0.43 -1.25 31.48
N GLU A 10 -0.44 -2.21 31.17
CA GLU A 10 -0.73 -2.63 29.79
C GLU A 10 -1.41 -1.49 29.01
N GLY A 11 -0.67 -0.39 28.81
CA GLY A 11 -1.07 0.82 28.14
C GLY A 11 -0.40 0.89 26.77
N PHE A 12 -1.18 1.39 25.81
CA PHE A 12 -0.85 1.72 24.44
C PHE A 12 0.65 2.06 24.18
N PHE A 13 1.33 1.24 23.37
CA PHE A 13 2.73 1.46 22.98
C PHE A 13 2.83 1.77 21.48
N VAL A 14 2.91 3.06 21.13
CA VAL A 14 3.35 3.47 19.78
C VAL A 14 4.87 3.49 19.77
N ASN A 15 5.47 2.74 18.84
CA ASN A 15 6.93 2.71 18.72
C ASN A 15 7.47 4.11 18.42
N LYS A 16 8.58 4.50 19.08
CA LYS A 16 9.25 5.80 18.87
C LYS A 16 9.73 6.01 17.42
N SER A 17 9.82 4.93 16.64
CA SER A 17 10.20 4.95 15.22
C SER A 17 9.01 5.18 14.28
N SER A 18 7.79 5.24 14.79
CA SER A 18 6.61 5.54 13.97
C SER A 18 6.68 6.98 13.45
N TRP A 19 6.38 7.16 12.16
CA TRP A 19 6.13 8.50 11.64
C TRP A 19 4.88 9.05 12.32
N GLY A 20 4.87 10.33 12.67
CA GLY A 20 3.72 10.93 13.36
C GLY A 20 3.43 12.34 12.91
N ASN A 21 2.14 12.71 12.95
CA ASN A 21 1.67 14.05 12.65
C ASN A 21 0.48 14.42 13.54
N CYS A 22 0.33 15.71 13.85
CA CYS A 22 -0.82 16.21 14.60
C CYS A 22 -1.95 16.54 13.61
N GLY A 23 -3.19 16.16 13.92
CA GLY A 23 -4.37 16.37 13.06
C GLY A 23 -4.61 17.84 12.69
N GLY A 24 -4.12 18.77 13.52
CA GLY A 24 -4.20 20.22 13.30
C GLY A 24 -3.02 20.80 12.52
N HIS A 25 -2.01 20.00 12.17
CA HIS A 25 -0.80 20.49 11.51
C HIS A 25 -1.12 21.04 10.11
N ALA A 26 -0.36 22.03 9.67
CA ALA A 26 -0.38 22.51 8.29
C ALA A 26 1.06 22.55 7.80
N HIS A 27 1.38 21.76 6.77
CA HIS A 27 2.69 21.82 6.14
C HIS A 27 2.82 23.16 5.41
N LEU A 28 3.67 24.05 5.95
CA LEU A 28 3.93 25.39 5.42
C LEU A 28 4.89 25.35 4.23
N GLU A 29 5.83 24.39 4.21
CA GLU A 29 6.69 24.12 3.06
C GLU A 29 5.99 23.17 2.09
N ARG A 30 5.28 23.75 1.13
CA ARG A 30 4.76 23.03 -0.04
C ARG A 30 5.82 23.09 -1.13
N LYS A 31 6.61 22.03 -1.26
CA LYS A 31 7.26 21.79 -2.55
C LYS A 31 6.17 21.30 -3.48
N GLY A 32 5.74 22.15 -4.41
CA GLY A 32 5.05 21.65 -5.61
C GLY A 32 5.95 20.63 -6.30
N CYS A 33 5.43 19.86 -7.28
CA CYS A 33 6.31 19.12 -8.18
C CYS A 33 7.32 20.12 -8.72
N THR A 34 8.55 20.06 -8.21
CA THR A 34 9.61 20.95 -8.64
C THR A 34 9.88 20.55 -10.07
N GLU A 35 9.58 21.46 -11.00
CA GLU A 35 10.19 21.44 -12.33
C GLU A 35 11.73 21.40 -12.21
N ASP A 36 12.32 21.65 -11.04
CA ASP A 36 13.76 21.66 -10.78
C ASP A 36 14.48 20.30 -10.85
N SER A 37 13.81 19.17 -11.14
CA SER A 37 14.51 17.97 -11.66
C SER A 37 14.71 18.00 -13.18
N ALA A 38 14.24 19.05 -13.85
CA ALA A 38 14.84 19.56 -15.08
C ALA A 38 15.45 20.93 -14.74
N GLY A 39 16.78 21.00 -14.64
CA GLY A 39 17.48 22.26 -14.42
C GLY A 39 17.14 23.29 -15.51
N ALA A 40 16.11 24.10 -15.28
CA ALA A 40 15.75 25.26 -16.10
C ALA A 40 16.12 26.59 -15.42
N GLY A 41 16.47 26.57 -14.13
CA GLY A 41 16.76 27.78 -13.34
C GLY A 41 18.23 28.18 -13.17
N LYS A 42 19.19 27.28 -13.41
CA LYS A 42 20.64 27.58 -13.33
C LYS A 42 21.48 26.99 -14.47
N ALA A 43 20.84 26.66 -15.58
CA ALA A 43 21.49 26.42 -16.87
C ALA A 43 21.41 27.65 -17.79
N GLY A 44 21.13 28.82 -17.23
CA GLY A 44 20.95 30.08 -17.97
C GLY A 44 22.24 30.76 -18.43
N GLU A 45 23.42 30.31 -17.98
CA GLU A 45 24.67 31.01 -18.31
C GLU A 45 25.86 30.12 -18.72
N GLN A 46 25.76 28.79 -18.70
CA GLN A 46 26.83 27.91 -19.21
C GLN A 46 26.36 26.66 -19.97
N VAL A 47 25.13 26.65 -20.50
CA VAL A 47 24.70 25.61 -21.44
C VAL A 47 24.45 26.27 -22.79
N GLN A 48 25.56 26.55 -23.49
CA GLN A 48 25.57 26.84 -24.92
C GLN A 48 25.29 25.53 -25.69
N VAL A 49 24.17 24.86 -25.41
CA VAL A 49 23.65 23.76 -26.24
C VAL A 49 22.93 24.41 -27.40
N GLY A 50 23.50 24.19 -28.59
CA GLY A 50 23.04 24.76 -29.84
C GLY A 50 21.52 24.70 -30.00
N PHE A 51 20.94 25.89 -30.21
CA PHE A 51 19.55 26.11 -30.58
C PHE A 51 19.30 25.52 -31.98
N CYS A 52 19.24 24.20 -32.06
CA CYS A 52 18.90 23.45 -33.26
C CYS A 52 17.38 23.18 -33.27
N ARG A 53 16.76 23.37 -34.43
CA ARG A 53 15.32 23.29 -34.79
C ARG A 53 14.50 22.04 -34.33
N GLY A 54 14.97 21.20 -33.40
CA GLY A 54 14.35 19.93 -33.01
C GLY A 54 13.39 19.97 -31.80
N GLY A 55 13.57 20.86 -30.83
CA GLY A 55 12.78 20.85 -29.57
C GLY A 55 11.29 21.14 -29.74
N SER A 56 10.93 22.05 -30.65
CA SER A 56 9.53 22.40 -30.96
C SER A 56 8.74 21.25 -31.59
N CYS A 57 9.41 20.35 -32.32
CA CYS A 57 8.78 19.20 -32.97
C CYS A 57 8.40 18.10 -31.99
N VAL A 58 9.18 17.89 -30.93
CA VAL A 58 8.95 16.85 -29.91
C VAL A 58 7.72 17.19 -29.05
N LEU A 59 7.65 18.42 -28.55
CA LEU A 59 6.50 18.91 -27.79
C LEU A 59 5.21 18.89 -28.63
N ARG A 60 5.27 19.30 -29.90
CA ARG A 60 4.12 19.19 -30.83
C ARG A 60 3.71 17.75 -31.10
N GLY A 61 4.68 16.83 -31.22
CA GLY A 61 4.43 15.41 -31.41
C GLY A 61 3.75 14.77 -30.22
N TYR A 62 4.27 15.03 -29.01
CA TYR A 62 3.67 14.58 -27.76
C TYR A 62 2.27 15.18 -27.57
N PHE A 63 2.10 16.50 -27.72
CA PHE A 63 0.79 17.14 -27.57
C PHE A 63 -0.25 16.56 -28.54
N ARG A 64 0.11 16.32 -29.80
CA ARG A 64 -0.77 15.66 -30.78
C ARG A 64 -1.16 14.24 -30.35
N TRP A 65 -0.19 13.46 -29.86
CA TRP A 65 -0.45 12.11 -29.36
C TRP A 65 -1.34 12.16 -28.10
N TRP A 66 -1.02 13.03 -27.15
CA TRP A 66 -1.77 13.22 -25.91
C TRP A 66 -3.19 13.68 -26.20
N PHE A 67 -3.39 14.65 -27.08
CA PHE A 67 -4.72 15.10 -27.51
C PHE A 67 -5.50 13.96 -28.16
N LYS A 68 -4.85 13.19 -29.05
CA LYS A 68 -5.49 12.02 -29.66
C LYS A 68 -5.88 10.97 -28.60
N LYS A 69 -5.00 10.62 -27.67
CA LYS A 69 -5.26 9.61 -26.64
C LYS A 69 -6.29 10.07 -25.62
N THR A 70 -6.07 11.23 -25.01
CA THR A 70 -6.86 11.72 -23.89
C THR A 70 -8.16 12.40 -24.33
N ARG A 71 -8.15 13.21 -25.39
CA ARG A 71 -9.34 13.97 -25.81
C ARG A 71 -10.21 13.22 -26.83
N ILE A 72 -9.61 12.53 -27.80
CA ILE A 72 -10.35 11.79 -28.85
C ILE A 72 -10.66 10.36 -28.42
N GLU A 73 -9.65 9.58 -28.06
CA GLU A 73 -9.82 8.17 -27.69
C GLU A 73 -10.33 7.96 -26.25
N LYS A 74 -10.37 9.03 -25.43
CA LYS A 74 -10.79 9.00 -24.01
C LYS A 74 -10.00 7.97 -23.18
N LYS A 75 -8.72 7.77 -23.51
CA LYS A 75 -7.80 6.89 -22.80
C LYS A 75 -6.87 7.71 -21.91
N SER A 76 -6.50 7.17 -20.76
CA SER A 76 -5.45 7.74 -19.95
C SER A 76 -4.09 7.65 -20.66
N ALA A 77 -3.30 8.72 -20.57
CA ALA A 77 -1.90 8.67 -20.97
C ALA A 77 -1.12 7.80 -19.96
N PHE A 78 -0.15 7.02 -20.47
CA PHE A 78 0.73 6.21 -19.61
C PHE A 78 1.85 7.04 -18.96
N ILE A 79 2.15 8.21 -19.54
CA ILE A 79 2.94 9.30 -18.97
C ILE A 79 2.22 10.59 -19.35
N ASP A 80 1.69 11.32 -18.36
CA ASP A 80 1.00 12.59 -18.58
C ASP A 80 1.86 13.79 -18.16
N LEU A 81 2.59 14.37 -19.12
CA LEU A 81 3.45 15.53 -18.90
C LEU A 81 2.67 16.86 -18.85
N LEU A 82 1.39 16.85 -19.19
CA LEU A 82 0.56 18.07 -19.27
C LEU A 82 -0.38 18.18 -18.07
N CYS A 83 -0.75 17.07 -17.47
CA CYS A 83 -1.65 16.98 -16.33
C CYS A 83 -0.99 16.14 -15.25
N ALA A 84 0.05 16.70 -14.61
CA ALA A 84 0.67 16.11 -13.43
C ALA A 84 -0.36 15.97 -12.31
N VAL A 85 -0.26 14.89 -11.54
CA VAL A 85 -1.15 14.62 -10.42
C VAL A 85 -0.75 15.54 -9.26
N PRO A 86 -1.65 16.38 -8.73
CA PRO A 86 -1.31 17.25 -7.63
C PRO A 86 -1.08 16.42 -6.35
N LEU A 87 0.14 16.48 -5.82
CA LEU A 87 0.44 15.85 -4.53
C LEU A 87 -0.29 16.60 -3.41
N GLN A 88 -1.23 15.92 -2.75
CA GLN A 88 -1.88 16.45 -1.55
C GLN A 88 -1.14 15.92 -0.32
N GLN A 89 -0.67 16.79 0.57
CA GLN A 89 0.03 16.38 1.81
C GLN A 89 -0.97 15.89 2.89
N ILE A 90 -1.86 14.98 2.51
CA ILE A 90 -2.97 14.46 3.33
C ILE A 90 -2.91 12.93 3.51
N TYR A 91 -2.09 12.24 2.71
CA TYR A 91 -2.08 10.77 2.66
C TYR A 91 -1.47 10.14 3.93
N GLY A 92 -1.99 8.96 4.28
CA GLY A 92 -1.48 8.11 5.35
C GLY A 92 -1.20 6.69 4.87
N CYS A 93 -1.07 5.75 5.81
CA CYS A 93 -0.88 4.34 5.55
C CYS A 93 -2.08 3.75 4.76
N PRO A 94 -1.83 3.06 3.63
CA PRO A 94 -2.89 2.43 2.85
C PRO A 94 -3.46 1.18 3.54
N LEU A 95 -4.75 0.93 3.29
CA LEU A 95 -5.47 -0.28 3.69
C LEU A 95 -5.54 -1.25 2.52
N GLY A 96 -5.36 -2.54 2.80
CA GLY A 96 -5.47 -3.63 1.82
C GLY A 96 -4.18 -4.41 1.60
N GLY A 97 -4.34 -5.67 1.17
CA GLY A 97 -3.25 -6.55 0.75
C GLY A 97 -2.75 -6.30 -0.67
N ILE A 98 -1.64 -6.95 -1.00
CA ILE A 98 -0.94 -6.91 -2.28
C ILE A 98 -1.87 -7.42 -3.39
N GLY A 99 -2.07 -6.62 -4.43
CA GLY A 99 -2.95 -6.96 -5.56
C GLY A 99 -4.44 -7.02 -5.25
N GLY A 100 -4.84 -6.84 -3.98
CA GLY A 100 -6.22 -6.71 -3.53
C GLY A 100 -6.82 -5.32 -3.78
N GLY A 101 -6.04 -4.37 -4.32
CA GLY A 101 -6.39 -2.96 -4.39
C GLY A 101 -6.34 -2.31 -3.01
N THR A 102 -6.17 -0.98 -2.97
CA THR A 102 -5.94 -0.26 -1.72
C THR A 102 -6.89 0.92 -1.55
N ILE A 103 -7.16 1.23 -0.29
CA ILE A 103 -7.88 2.42 0.14
C ILE A 103 -7.00 3.17 1.13
N THR A 104 -6.59 4.39 0.79
CA THR A 104 -5.74 5.20 1.67
C THR A 104 -6.60 6.04 2.59
N ARG A 105 -6.39 5.85 3.90
CA ARG A 105 -6.88 6.77 4.94
C ARG A 105 -5.78 7.78 5.26
N GLY A 106 -6.12 9.05 5.12
CA GLY A 106 -5.27 10.19 5.40
C GLY A 106 -5.03 10.36 6.89
N TRP A 107 -3.98 11.12 7.22
CA TRP A 107 -3.58 11.34 8.60
C TRP A 107 -4.55 12.25 9.38
N ARG A 108 -5.48 12.93 8.70
CA ARG A 108 -6.59 13.67 9.35
C ARG A 108 -7.86 12.80 9.51
N GLY A 109 -7.80 11.54 9.11
CA GLY A 109 -8.87 10.55 9.25
C GLY A 109 -9.72 10.32 7.99
N GLU A 110 -9.44 11.03 6.90
CA GLU A 110 -10.20 11.06 5.65
C GLU A 110 -9.87 9.89 4.70
N PHE A 111 -10.85 9.36 3.96
CA PHE A 111 -10.59 8.36 2.92
C PHE A 111 -10.35 9.08 1.58
N CYS A 112 -9.08 9.16 1.16
CA CYS A 112 -8.61 10.17 0.18
C CYS A 112 -7.92 9.63 -1.07
N ARG A 113 -7.60 8.34 -1.13
CA ARG A 113 -7.06 7.73 -2.36
C ARG A 113 -7.53 6.29 -2.53
N TRP A 114 -7.99 5.96 -3.73
CA TRP A 114 -8.60 4.69 -4.07
C TRP A 114 -7.87 4.07 -5.26
N GLN A 115 -7.30 2.89 -5.04
CA GLN A 115 -6.64 2.08 -6.07
C GLN A 115 -7.37 0.72 -6.18
N LEU A 116 -8.70 0.77 -6.24
CA LEU A 116 -9.50 -0.44 -6.44
C LEU A 116 -9.36 -0.91 -7.88
N ASN A 117 -9.47 -0.01 -8.86
CA ASN A 117 -9.25 -0.33 -10.27
C ASN A 117 -7.74 -0.48 -10.59
N PRO A 118 -7.29 -1.63 -11.13
CA PRO A 118 -5.88 -1.88 -11.42
C PRO A 118 -5.19 -0.81 -12.26
N GLY A 119 -4.13 -0.25 -11.72
CA GLY A 119 -3.29 0.78 -12.36
C GLY A 119 -3.94 2.15 -12.49
N LEU A 120 -5.10 2.37 -11.85
CA LEU A 120 -5.80 3.64 -11.80
C LEU A 120 -5.96 4.10 -10.35
N TYR A 121 -5.80 5.40 -10.15
CA TYR A 121 -5.95 6.05 -8.84
C TYR A 121 -7.03 7.10 -8.93
N HIS A 122 -7.93 7.10 -7.95
CA HIS A 122 -8.86 8.18 -7.69
C HIS A 122 -8.41 8.90 -6.42
N TYR A 123 -8.12 10.20 -6.52
CA TYR A 123 -7.58 11.02 -5.41
C TYR A 123 -8.65 11.87 -4.73
N GLU A 124 -9.92 11.55 -4.95
CA GLU A 124 -11.03 12.29 -4.36
C GLU A 124 -11.24 11.84 -2.90
N THR A 125 -11.37 12.82 -2.01
CA THR A 125 -11.76 12.57 -0.62
C THR A 125 -13.26 12.38 -0.55
N VAL A 126 -13.68 11.21 -0.12
CA VAL A 126 -15.10 10.87 0.03
C VAL A 126 -15.58 11.31 1.41
N ILE A 127 -16.17 12.50 1.47
CA ILE A 127 -16.54 13.17 2.74
C ILE A 127 -17.41 12.30 3.66
N ALA A 128 -18.35 11.52 3.09
CA ALA A 128 -19.26 10.67 3.88
C ALA A 128 -18.56 9.49 4.57
N ASN A 129 -17.31 9.19 4.20
CA ASN A 129 -16.55 8.09 4.76
C ASN A 129 -15.87 8.55 6.04
N GLN A 130 -16.44 8.22 7.20
CA GLN A 130 -16.01 8.76 8.49
C GLN A 130 -16.23 7.81 9.65
N PHE A 131 -15.51 8.08 10.75
CA PHE A 131 -15.88 7.61 12.07
C PHE A 131 -16.51 8.74 12.89
N THR A 132 -17.59 8.44 13.59
CA THR A 132 -18.30 9.35 14.49
C THR A 132 -18.42 8.70 15.87
N VAL A 133 -18.11 9.45 16.93
CA VAL A 133 -18.30 9.01 18.31
C VAL A 133 -19.58 9.58 18.90
N CYS A 134 -20.30 8.79 19.68
CA CYS A 134 -21.35 9.22 20.60
C CYS A 134 -21.05 8.68 22.00
N LEU A 135 -21.02 9.56 23.01
CA LEU A 135 -20.83 9.22 24.41
C LEU A 135 -22.13 9.43 25.18
N ARG A 136 -22.48 8.48 26.03
CA ARG A 136 -23.69 8.50 26.82
C ARG A 136 -23.40 8.17 28.28
N CYS A 137 -24.02 8.91 29.19
CA CYS A 137 -24.01 8.63 30.62
C CYS A 137 -25.45 8.63 31.13
N LYS A 138 -25.82 7.60 31.92
CA LYS A 138 -27.16 7.48 32.53
C LYS A 138 -28.30 7.62 31.50
N GLY A 139 -28.11 7.06 30.30
CA GLY A 139 -29.11 7.09 29.21
C GLY A 139 -29.26 8.42 28.48
N GLN A 140 -28.36 9.39 28.71
CA GLN A 140 -28.34 10.67 28.01
C GLN A 140 -27.04 10.85 27.22
N THR A 141 -27.17 11.34 25.98
CA THR A 141 -26.01 11.70 25.15
C THR A 141 -25.38 12.98 25.67
N ILE A 142 -24.10 12.89 26.02
CA ILE A 142 -23.31 14.00 26.56
C ILE A 142 -22.34 14.59 25.53
N TYR A 143 -22.02 13.83 24.49
CA TYR A 143 -21.06 14.23 23.45
C TYR A 143 -21.30 13.44 22.17
N GLN A 144 -21.36 14.11 21.02
CA GLN A 144 -21.36 13.47 19.70
C GLN A 144 -20.57 14.29 18.69
N GLN A 145 -19.66 13.65 17.97
CA GLN A 145 -18.66 14.34 17.16
C GLN A 145 -18.16 13.48 16.00
N VAL A 146 -18.09 14.07 14.80
CA VAL A 146 -17.38 13.47 13.68
C VAL A 146 -15.88 13.60 13.94
N LEU A 147 -15.13 12.50 13.83
CA LEU A 147 -13.70 12.44 14.12
C LEU A 147 -12.85 12.93 12.93
N SER A 148 -13.19 14.12 12.43
CA SER A 148 -12.56 14.78 11.28
C SER A 148 -12.41 16.27 11.54
N VAL A 149 -11.27 16.82 11.12
CA VAL A 149 -10.96 18.26 11.21
C VAL A 149 -11.64 19.08 10.10
N GLU A 150 -12.18 18.41 9.09
CA GLU A 150 -12.82 19.04 7.94
C GLU A 150 -14.15 19.70 8.30
N ARG A 151 -14.57 20.67 7.48
CA ARG A 151 -15.88 21.33 7.57
C ARG A 151 -16.54 21.36 6.18
N PRO A 152 -17.12 20.25 5.74
CA PRO A 152 -17.66 20.12 4.39
C PRO A 152 -18.95 20.94 4.17
N SER A 153 -19.27 21.19 2.90
CA SER A 153 -20.54 21.80 2.47
C SER A 153 -21.72 20.82 2.45
N ARG A 154 -21.46 19.53 2.61
CA ARG A 154 -22.45 18.43 2.68
C ARG A 154 -22.45 17.86 4.08
N LEU A 155 -23.50 17.12 4.44
CA LEU A 155 -23.67 16.54 5.78
C LEU A 155 -23.58 17.59 6.90
N GLN A 156 -24.05 18.82 6.63
CA GLN A 156 -24.01 19.94 7.59
C GLN A 156 -24.90 19.72 8.83
N GLY A 157 -25.74 18.68 8.83
CA GLY A 157 -26.47 18.25 10.02
C GLY A 157 -25.57 17.61 11.08
N TRP A 158 -24.35 17.22 10.71
CA TRP A 158 -23.39 16.58 11.62
C TRP A 158 -22.49 17.61 12.29
N ASN A 159 -21.95 17.26 13.46
CA ASN A 159 -20.99 18.10 14.17
C ASN A 159 -19.56 17.84 13.66
N TRP A 160 -19.09 18.71 12.76
CA TRP A 160 -17.80 18.65 12.08
C TRP A 160 -16.73 19.53 12.75
N GLY A 161 -15.49 19.49 12.21
CA GLY A 161 -14.43 20.39 12.64
C GLY A 161 -13.84 20.03 13.99
N TYR A 162 -13.59 18.74 14.22
CA TYR A 162 -12.85 18.26 15.39
C TYR A 162 -11.55 19.04 15.52
N CYS A 163 -11.20 19.43 16.74
CA CYS A 163 -10.00 20.22 16.97
C CYS A 163 -8.76 19.34 16.81
N GLY A 164 -8.07 19.50 15.69
CA GLY A 164 -6.91 18.68 15.34
C GLY A 164 -5.74 18.75 16.32
N HIS A 165 -5.72 19.71 17.26
CA HIS A 165 -4.75 19.75 18.36
C HIS A 165 -4.85 18.52 19.28
N TYR A 166 -6.05 17.93 19.37
CA TYR A 166 -6.34 16.74 20.18
C TYR A 166 -6.37 15.45 19.35
N ALA A 167 -5.88 15.49 18.11
CA ALA A 167 -5.77 14.32 17.23
C ALA A 167 -4.30 14.07 16.89
N PHE A 168 -3.85 12.83 17.03
CA PHE A 168 -2.47 12.43 16.75
C PHE A 168 -2.46 11.20 15.84
N TYR A 169 -1.81 11.33 14.70
CA TYR A 169 -1.61 10.26 13.74
C TYR A 169 -0.23 9.64 13.92
N HIS A 170 -0.14 8.32 13.83
CA HIS A 170 1.11 7.59 13.74
C HIS A 170 1.04 6.51 12.66
N ALA A 171 2.15 6.23 11.97
CA ALA A 171 2.26 5.15 10.99
C ALA A 171 3.58 4.40 11.07
N LEU A 172 3.46 3.08 11.04
CA LEU A 172 4.54 2.14 10.84
C LEU A 172 3.98 0.97 10.02
N TYR A 173 4.02 1.13 8.70
CA TYR A 173 3.39 0.21 7.76
C TYR A 173 3.71 -1.27 8.09
N PRO A 174 2.70 -2.16 8.10
CA PRO A 174 1.33 -2.00 7.60
C PRO A 174 0.30 -1.54 8.65
N ARG A 175 0.76 -0.92 9.74
CA ARG A 175 -0.10 -0.41 10.83
C ARG A 175 -0.08 1.11 10.88
N ALA A 176 -1.20 1.67 11.32
CA ALA A 176 -1.28 3.07 11.69
C ALA A 176 -2.26 3.29 12.85
N TRP A 177 -2.15 4.43 13.51
CA TRP A 177 -2.91 4.81 14.68
C TRP A 177 -3.43 6.23 14.53
N LEU A 178 -4.69 6.46 14.91
CA LEU A 178 -5.20 7.79 15.25
C LEU A 178 -5.64 7.80 16.70
N VAL A 179 -5.06 8.69 17.48
CA VAL A 179 -5.44 8.95 18.88
C VAL A 179 -6.26 10.24 18.92
N TYR A 180 -7.41 10.20 19.56
CA TYR A 180 -8.31 11.33 19.78
C TYR A 180 -8.55 11.53 21.27
N GLU A 181 -8.09 12.66 21.80
CA GLU A 181 -8.41 13.08 23.16
C GLU A 181 -9.72 13.88 23.13
N LEU A 182 -10.82 13.34 23.65
CA LEU A 182 -12.12 13.99 23.53
C LEU A 182 -12.21 15.21 24.47
N PRO A 183 -12.29 16.45 23.93
CA PRO A 183 -12.15 17.65 24.75
C PRO A 183 -13.23 17.74 25.84
N GLY A 184 -12.78 17.87 27.10
CA GLY A 184 -13.67 17.99 28.26
C GLY A 184 -14.39 16.69 28.68
N GLN A 185 -14.14 15.56 28.00
CA GLN A 185 -14.85 14.31 28.29
C GLN A 185 -14.08 13.33 29.19
N LYS A 186 -12.75 13.53 29.34
CA LYS A 186 -11.82 12.57 29.97
C LYS A 186 -11.92 11.16 29.37
N VAL A 187 -12.12 11.10 28.06
CA VAL A 187 -12.16 9.86 27.29
C VAL A 187 -11.14 9.98 26.16
N VAL A 188 -10.31 8.96 26.00
CA VAL A 188 -9.35 8.85 24.89
C VAL A 188 -9.80 7.71 23.98
N LEU A 189 -9.81 7.97 22.68
CA LEU A 189 -10.10 6.97 21.66
C LEU A 189 -8.84 6.74 20.83
N THR A 190 -8.46 5.47 20.68
CA THR A 190 -7.36 5.07 19.80
C THR A 190 -7.89 4.16 18.72
N CYS A 191 -7.83 4.61 17.47
CA CYS A 191 -8.12 3.79 16.29
C CYS A 191 -6.81 3.22 15.75
N ARG A 192 -6.57 1.94 16.01
CA ARG A 192 -5.48 1.18 15.40
C ARG A 192 -6.00 0.52 14.13
N GLN A 193 -5.41 0.89 12.99
CA GLN A 193 -5.73 0.31 11.69
C GLN A 193 -4.63 -0.66 11.23
N LEU A 194 -5.04 -1.74 10.58
CA LEU A 194 -4.18 -2.85 10.18
C LEU A 194 -4.54 -3.36 8.79
N SER A 195 -3.51 -3.60 7.97
CA SER A 195 -3.59 -4.42 6.75
C SER A 195 -2.80 -5.72 6.93
N PRO A 196 -3.27 -6.86 6.38
CA PRO A 196 -2.65 -8.18 6.58
C PRO A 196 -1.37 -8.39 5.75
N VAL A 197 -0.43 -7.44 5.73
CA VAL A 197 0.77 -7.51 4.88
C VAL A 197 1.94 -8.11 5.67
N ILE A 198 2.21 -9.38 5.41
CA ILE A 198 3.12 -10.20 6.21
C ILE A 198 4.17 -10.85 5.28
N PRO A 199 5.48 -10.66 5.54
CA PRO A 199 6.53 -11.33 4.78
C PRO A 199 6.35 -12.85 4.74
N HIS A 200 6.57 -13.43 3.56
CA HIS A 200 6.42 -14.88 3.27
C HIS A 200 5.01 -15.48 3.44
N ASP A 201 4.01 -14.68 3.82
CA ASP A 201 2.61 -15.10 3.81
C ASP A 201 1.95 -14.69 2.50
N TYR A 202 1.62 -15.67 1.64
CA TYR A 202 1.08 -15.43 0.30
C TYR A 202 -0.44 -15.56 0.20
N GLN A 203 -1.10 -15.83 1.34
CA GLN A 203 -2.55 -15.88 1.43
C GLN A 203 -3.05 -14.58 2.06
N ASP A 204 -2.66 -14.32 3.32
CA ASP A 204 -3.18 -13.19 4.09
C ASP A 204 -2.73 -11.87 3.47
N SER A 205 -1.48 -11.80 2.95
CA SER A 205 -0.97 -10.62 2.24
C SER A 205 -1.70 -10.32 0.93
N SER A 206 -2.58 -11.18 0.43
CA SER A 206 -3.37 -10.92 -0.78
C SER A 206 -4.75 -10.33 -0.50
N LEU A 207 -5.17 -10.27 0.77
CA LEU A 207 -6.57 -10.04 1.12
C LEU A 207 -6.99 -8.56 1.00
N PRO A 208 -8.12 -8.26 0.35
CA PRO A 208 -8.65 -6.91 0.19
C PRO A 208 -9.43 -6.47 1.45
N VAL A 209 -8.73 -6.40 2.58
CA VAL A 209 -9.33 -6.10 3.89
C VAL A 209 -8.50 -5.09 4.68
N GLY A 210 -9.18 -4.32 5.53
CA GLY A 210 -8.59 -3.49 6.57
C GLY A 210 -9.39 -3.62 7.87
N VAL A 211 -8.70 -3.65 9.00
CA VAL A 211 -9.32 -3.77 10.32
C VAL A 211 -9.08 -2.50 11.12
N PHE A 212 -10.08 -2.07 11.89
CA PHE A 212 -10.06 -0.90 12.77
C PHE A 212 -10.38 -1.32 14.20
N ILE A 213 -9.37 -1.29 15.06
CA ILE A 213 -9.49 -1.63 16.47
C ILE A 213 -9.59 -0.32 17.24
N TRP A 214 -10.73 -0.12 17.89
CA TRP A 214 -11.02 1.07 18.69
C TRP A 214 -10.82 0.74 20.16
N GLU A 215 -9.72 1.21 20.72
CA GLU A 215 -9.45 1.17 22.15
C GLU A 215 -10.03 2.44 22.78
N VAL A 216 -10.84 2.25 23.82
CA VAL A 216 -11.54 3.32 24.53
C VAL A 216 -11.07 3.33 25.97
N GLU A 217 -10.45 4.43 26.39
CA GLU A 217 -10.01 4.65 27.77
C GLU A 217 -10.93 5.66 28.44
N ASN A 218 -11.56 5.26 29.54
CA ASN A 218 -12.45 6.10 30.32
C ASN A 218 -11.76 6.60 31.59
N GLY A 219 -11.32 7.85 31.61
CA GLY A 219 -10.75 8.50 32.80
C GLY A 219 -11.79 9.19 33.70
N ARG A 220 -13.08 8.91 33.52
CA ARG A 220 -14.16 9.45 34.34
C ARG A 220 -14.40 8.58 35.56
N ASP A 221 -15.01 9.17 36.57
CA ASP A 221 -15.47 8.49 37.79
C ASP A 221 -16.81 7.75 37.61
N GLU A 222 -17.39 7.81 36.42
CA GLU A 222 -18.64 7.14 36.07
C GLU A 222 -18.47 6.29 34.81
N ASP A 223 -19.26 5.23 34.70
CA ASP A 223 -19.34 4.42 33.49
C ASP A 223 -19.87 5.25 32.30
N VAL A 224 -19.30 5.00 31.13
CA VAL A 224 -19.69 5.68 29.88
C VAL A 224 -20.05 4.64 28.82
N GLU A 225 -21.20 4.82 28.18
CA GLU A 225 -21.58 4.08 26.98
C GLU A 225 -20.95 4.81 25.78
N VAL A 226 -20.16 4.08 25.01
CA VAL A 226 -19.43 4.61 23.84
C VAL A 226 -19.90 3.89 22.60
N SER A 227 -20.37 4.68 21.64
CA SER A 227 -20.79 4.22 20.33
C SER A 227 -19.88 4.81 19.26
N ILE A 228 -19.35 3.95 18.40
CA ILE A 228 -18.53 4.32 17.23
C ILE A 228 -19.30 3.94 15.97
N MET A 229 -19.74 4.96 15.23
CA MET A 229 -20.37 4.81 13.94
C MET A 229 -19.31 4.92 12.83
N PHE A 230 -19.29 3.94 11.93
CA PHE A 230 -18.52 3.95 10.69
C PHE A 230 -19.48 4.14 9.51
N SER A 231 -19.35 5.25 8.78
CA SER A 231 -20.14 5.55 7.58
C SER A 231 -19.29 5.42 6.33
N LEU A 232 -19.91 4.97 5.22
CA LEU A 232 -19.24 4.81 3.92
C LEU A 232 -20.24 5.05 2.77
N GLN A 233 -19.81 5.82 1.78
CA GLN A 233 -20.49 5.95 0.49
C GLN A 233 -20.36 4.65 -0.31
N ASN A 234 -21.41 4.29 -1.04
CA ASN A 234 -21.34 3.19 -2.02
C ASN A 234 -20.60 3.67 -3.27
N GLY A 235 -19.27 3.61 -3.22
CA GLY A 235 -18.41 4.00 -4.32
C GLY A 235 -17.05 4.53 -3.86
N THR A 236 -16.37 5.23 -4.75
CA THR A 236 -14.98 5.70 -4.54
C THR A 236 -14.84 7.22 -4.64
N GLY A 237 -15.95 7.94 -4.78
CA GLY A 237 -15.98 9.37 -5.09
C GLY A 237 -15.91 9.67 -6.58
N ALA A 238 -15.78 8.65 -7.43
CA ALA A 238 -15.66 8.82 -8.87
C ALA A 238 -17.02 9.16 -9.53
N GLU A 239 -17.00 9.54 -10.82
CA GLU A 239 -18.23 9.88 -11.55
C GLU A 239 -19.19 8.68 -11.66
N GLU A 240 -18.65 7.46 -11.64
CA GLU A 240 -19.38 6.20 -11.69
C GLU A 240 -20.33 6.02 -10.50
N ASP A 241 -20.07 6.64 -9.35
CA ASP A 241 -20.95 6.64 -8.18
C ASP A 241 -22.34 7.23 -8.48
N ARG A 242 -22.46 8.04 -9.55
CA ARG A 242 -23.71 8.65 -10.03
C ARG A 242 -24.32 7.92 -11.23
N SER A 243 -23.79 6.75 -11.61
CA SER A 243 -24.25 6.02 -12.80
C SER A 243 -25.64 5.39 -12.61
N GLY A 244 -26.06 5.19 -11.37
CA GLY A 244 -27.33 4.57 -10.99
C GLY A 244 -27.22 3.04 -10.88
N GLY A 245 -28.14 2.43 -10.14
CA GLY A 245 -28.19 0.97 -9.93
C GLY A 245 -27.34 0.46 -8.76
N HIS A 246 -26.74 1.35 -7.96
CA HIS A 246 -26.03 1.00 -6.74
C HIS A 246 -27.03 0.77 -5.60
N TRP A 247 -26.80 -0.21 -4.73
CA TRP A 247 -27.72 -0.51 -3.63
C TRP A 247 -26.98 -1.15 -2.45
N ASN A 248 -27.62 -1.17 -1.28
CA ASN A 248 -27.03 -1.66 -0.04
C ASN A 248 -27.95 -2.67 0.64
N GLU A 249 -27.41 -3.58 1.44
CA GLU A 249 -28.21 -4.50 2.26
C GLU A 249 -27.53 -4.87 3.57
N PRO A 250 -28.32 -5.12 4.64
CA PRO A 250 -27.76 -5.65 5.86
C PRO A 250 -27.40 -7.12 5.67
N PHE A 251 -26.38 -7.57 6.37
CA PHE A 251 -26.04 -8.99 6.41
C PHE A 251 -25.69 -9.42 7.83
N THR A 252 -25.85 -10.72 8.07
CA THR A 252 -25.29 -11.41 9.23
C THR A 252 -24.58 -12.63 8.69
N PHE A 253 -23.36 -12.86 9.17
CA PHE A 253 -22.56 -14.02 8.83
C PHE A 253 -22.05 -14.66 10.12
N GLN A 254 -22.16 -15.98 10.21
CA GLN A 254 -21.70 -16.74 11.37
C GLN A 254 -20.92 -17.95 10.89
N LYS A 255 -19.72 -18.12 11.43
CA LYS A 255 -18.86 -19.27 11.16
C LYS A 255 -17.99 -19.54 12.38
N ASP A 256 -17.71 -20.81 12.68
CA ASP A 256 -16.82 -21.21 13.78
C ASP A 256 -17.21 -20.65 15.16
N GLY A 257 -18.51 -20.40 15.38
CA GLY A 257 -19.05 -19.85 16.63
C GLY A 257 -19.04 -18.32 16.71
N GLU A 258 -18.31 -17.64 15.82
CA GLU A 258 -18.20 -16.19 15.77
C GLU A 258 -19.23 -15.60 14.80
N ARG A 259 -19.89 -14.52 15.22
CA ARG A 259 -20.91 -13.82 14.44
C ARG A 259 -20.43 -12.42 14.12
N VAL A 260 -20.59 -12.02 12.86
CA VAL A 260 -20.39 -10.65 12.39
C VAL A 260 -21.65 -10.13 11.71
N ALA A 261 -21.91 -8.83 11.85
CA ALA A 261 -23.05 -8.17 11.24
C ALA A 261 -22.69 -6.78 10.72
N GLY A 262 -23.36 -6.35 9.66
CA GLY A 262 -23.05 -5.07 9.03
C GLY A 262 -23.85 -4.83 7.76
N VAL A 263 -23.30 -4.01 6.86
CA VAL A 263 -23.93 -3.63 5.58
C VAL A 263 -23.01 -3.96 4.41
N LEU A 264 -23.58 -4.57 3.37
CA LEU A 264 -22.99 -4.75 2.04
C LEU A 264 -23.38 -3.57 1.16
N LEU A 265 -22.40 -3.00 0.45
CA LEU A 265 -22.56 -1.90 -0.50
C LEU A 265 -22.24 -2.46 -1.89
N HIS A 266 -23.28 -2.70 -2.68
CA HIS A 266 -23.19 -3.24 -4.03
C HIS A 266 -22.95 -2.10 -5.01
N HIS A 267 -21.70 -1.95 -5.45
CA HIS A 267 -21.30 -0.95 -6.43
C HIS A 267 -21.30 -1.60 -7.82
N CYS A 268 -22.22 -1.16 -8.69
CA CYS A 268 -22.54 -1.80 -9.97
C CYS A 268 -22.14 -0.97 -11.21
N PRO A 269 -20.88 -0.50 -11.35
CA PRO A 269 -20.41 0.15 -12.57
C PRO A 269 -20.40 -0.84 -13.73
N ALA A 270 -20.33 -0.33 -14.96
CA ALA A 270 -20.35 -1.15 -16.17
C ALA A 270 -19.17 -2.14 -16.29
N VAL A 271 -18.07 -1.91 -15.55
CA VAL A 271 -16.86 -2.74 -15.56
C VAL A 271 -16.30 -2.79 -14.14
N ASN A 272 -15.83 -3.96 -13.73
CA ASN A 272 -15.22 -4.18 -12.40
C ASN A 272 -16.17 -3.79 -11.26
N SER A 273 -17.37 -4.38 -11.25
CA SER A 273 -18.28 -4.25 -10.11
C SER A 273 -17.66 -4.85 -8.85
N PHE A 274 -17.97 -4.27 -7.71
CA PHE A 274 -17.46 -4.72 -6.43
C PHE A 274 -18.48 -4.58 -5.31
N VAL A 275 -18.30 -5.41 -4.28
CA VAL A 275 -19.08 -5.34 -3.05
C VAL A 275 -18.16 -4.92 -1.92
N MET A 276 -18.42 -3.77 -1.32
CA MET A 276 -17.77 -3.39 -0.06
C MET A 276 -18.63 -3.80 1.11
N ASN A 277 -18.04 -4.00 2.28
CA ASN A 277 -18.80 -4.10 3.51
C ASN A 277 -18.17 -3.35 4.66
N MET A 278 -19.02 -2.86 5.55
CA MET A 278 -18.63 -2.44 6.89
C MET A 278 -19.28 -3.39 7.87
N LEU A 279 -18.53 -3.84 8.88
CA LEU A 279 -19.09 -4.67 9.95
C LEU A 279 -18.45 -4.39 11.30
N ALA A 280 -19.12 -4.86 12.34
CA ALA A 280 -18.58 -5.03 13.68
C ALA A 280 -18.89 -6.44 14.22
N GLY A 281 -18.19 -6.83 15.28
CA GLY A 281 -18.37 -8.13 15.94
C GLY A 281 -19.75 -8.26 16.60
N THR A 282 -19.93 -7.64 17.77
CA THR A 282 -21.15 -7.81 18.60
C THR A 282 -21.90 -6.51 18.82
N GLY A 283 -23.24 -6.59 18.92
CA GLY A 283 -24.09 -5.44 19.29
C GLY A 283 -24.22 -4.36 18.20
N VAL A 284 -24.16 -4.77 16.93
CA VAL A 284 -24.12 -3.87 15.77
C VAL A 284 -25.52 -3.36 15.42
N THR A 285 -25.62 -2.06 15.22
CA THR A 285 -26.78 -1.42 14.59
C THR A 285 -26.38 -0.76 13.27
N HIS A 286 -27.31 -0.56 12.34
CA HIS A 286 -26.95 -0.07 11.00
C HIS A 286 -28.00 0.87 10.39
N VAL A 287 -27.60 1.55 9.31
CA VAL A 287 -28.51 2.18 8.35
C VAL A 287 -28.08 1.76 6.95
N THR A 288 -29.03 1.30 6.14
CA THR A 288 -28.75 0.77 4.80
C THR A 288 -28.61 1.86 3.77
N ALA A 289 -29.28 3.01 3.92
CA ALA A 289 -29.19 4.10 2.97
C ALA A 289 -29.44 5.46 3.63
N PHE A 290 -28.60 6.43 3.29
CA PHE A 290 -28.84 7.85 3.49
C PHE A 290 -28.19 8.64 2.35
N ASN A 291 -28.58 9.90 2.17
CA ASN A 291 -28.07 10.74 1.08
C ASN A 291 -26.78 11.48 1.52
N PRO A 292 -25.58 11.09 1.03
CA PRO A 292 -24.33 11.75 1.40
C PRO A 292 -24.19 13.17 0.83
N MET A 293 -25.07 13.55 -0.10
CA MET A 293 -25.13 14.90 -0.69
C MET A 293 -26.01 15.85 0.11
N GLY A 294 -26.86 15.31 0.99
CA GLY A 294 -27.83 16.06 1.78
C GLY A 294 -27.25 16.59 3.10
N LEU A 295 -28.14 16.86 4.05
CA LEU A 295 -27.77 17.32 5.39
C LEU A 295 -27.39 16.17 6.33
N GLY A 296 -27.85 14.93 6.08
CA GLY A 296 -27.57 13.75 6.90
C GLY A 296 -28.15 13.81 8.32
N ARG A 297 -29.19 14.64 8.55
CA ARG A 297 -29.77 14.83 9.90
C ARG A 297 -30.40 13.56 10.42
N GLU A 298 -30.96 12.76 9.53
CA GLU A 298 -31.62 11.49 9.83
C GLU A 298 -30.69 10.53 10.58
N VAL A 299 -29.49 10.27 10.05
CA VAL A 299 -28.50 9.39 10.70
C VAL A 299 -27.93 10.03 11.96
N TRP A 300 -27.72 11.35 11.94
CA TRP A 300 -27.13 12.06 13.07
C TRP A 300 -28.04 12.11 14.29
N GLN A 301 -29.33 12.37 14.08
CA GLN A 301 -30.33 12.48 15.15
C GLN A 301 -30.67 11.11 15.74
N ASP A 302 -30.74 10.08 14.91
CA ASP A 302 -30.89 8.68 15.33
C ASP A 302 -29.79 8.30 16.33
N LEU A 303 -28.52 8.43 15.92
CA LEU A 303 -27.38 8.17 16.81
C LEU A 303 -27.37 9.04 18.08
N LEU A 304 -27.82 10.30 17.97
CA LEU A 304 -27.84 11.24 19.09
C LEU A 304 -28.89 10.85 20.15
N GLN A 305 -29.99 10.22 19.74
CA GLN A 305 -31.12 9.91 20.61
C GLN A 305 -30.77 8.84 21.63
N ASP A 306 -30.23 7.72 21.17
CA ASP A 306 -30.01 6.54 22.01
C ASP A 306 -28.62 5.90 21.86
N GLY A 307 -27.74 6.48 21.03
CA GLY A 307 -26.41 5.93 20.75
C GLY A 307 -26.41 4.76 19.77
N ARG A 308 -27.54 4.48 19.12
CA ARG A 308 -27.74 3.36 18.20
C ARG A 308 -28.27 3.86 16.86
N LEU A 309 -28.39 2.94 15.91
CA LEU A 309 -29.03 3.18 14.62
C LEU A 309 -30.29 2.31 14.50
N ASP A 310 -31.32 2.82 13.83
CA ASP A 310 -32.64 2.17 13.69
C ASP A 310 -32.61 0.74 13.12
N SER A 311 -31.55 0.39 12.36
CA SER A 311 -31.35 -0.96 11.81
C SER A 311 -32.53 -1.45 10.94
N PRO A 312 -32.89 -0.70 9.87
CA PRO A 312 -34.01 -1.06 9.02
C PRO A 312 -33.79 -2.44 8.38
N THR A 313 -34.89 -3.17 8.21
CA THR A 313 -34.88 -4.50 7.58
C THR A 313 -34.90 -4.38 6.06
N GLY A 314 -34.17 -5.28 5.40
CA GLY A 314 -34.18 -5.40 3.94
C GLY A 314 -33.21 -4.48 3.19
N LYS A 315 -33.25 -4.58 1.86
CA LYS A 315 -32.34 -3.91 0.94
C LYS A 315 -32.75 -2.46 0.71
N SER A 316 -31.79 -1.57 0.48
CA SER A 316 -32.09 -0.23 -0.02
C SER A 316 -32.67 -0.29 -1.44
N ARG A 317 -33.35 0.78 -1.85
CA ARG A 317 -33.67 0.96 -3.27
C ARG A 317 -32.37 1.17 -4.06
N PRO A 318 -32.27 0.65 -5.29
CA PRO A 318 -31.20 1.03 -6.21
C PRO A 318 -31.23 2.52 -6.49
N THR A 319 -30.06 3.15 -6.56
CA THR A 319 -29.94 4.59 -6.87
C THR A 319 -30.40 4.91 -8.27
N GLU A 320 -31.02 6.07 -8.46
CA GLU A 320 -31.28 6.60 -9.80
C GLU A 320 -30.02 7.25 -10.39
N LYS A 321 -30.03 7.52 -11.70
CA LYS A 321 -28.92 8.20 -12.36
C LYS A 321 -28.76 9.61 -11.78
N GLY A 322 -27.56 9.96 -11.35
CA GLY A 322 -27.25 11.23 -10.67
C GLY A 322 -27.29 11.13 -9.14
N GLU A 323 -27.93 10.10 -8.59
CA GLU A 323 -27.99 9.87 -7.15
C GLU A 323 -26.78 9.11 -6.64
N VAL A 324 -26.45 9.36 -5.38
CA VAL A 324 -25.39 8.67 -4.62
C VAL A 324 -26.02 8.22 -3.31
N THR A 325 -25.59 7.07 -2.79
CA THR A 325 -26.07 6.53 -1.52
C THR A 325 -24.90 6.19 -0.60
N ALA A 326 -25.14 6.24 0.72
CA ALA A 326 -24.20 5.84 1.75
C ALA A 326 -24.90 4.97 2.80
N ALA A 327 -24.11 4.18 3.52
CA ALA A 327 -24.56 3.34 4.63
C ALA A 327 -23.72 3.63 5.87
N ALA A 328 -24.20 3.20 7.04
CA ALA A 328 -23.40 3.24 8.26
C ALA A 328 -23.66 2.02 9.15
N VAL A 329 -22.64 1.64 9.92
CA VAL A 329 -22.72 0.64 10.99
C VAL A 329 -22.25 1.29 12.28
N CYS A 330 -22.81 0.89 13.42
CA CYS A 330 -22.46 1.40 14.72
C CYS A 330 -22.20 0.24 15.67
N ALA A 331 -21.07 0.29 16.37
CA ALA A 331 -20.71 -0.63 17.45
C ALA A 331 -20.71 0.13 18.76
N SER A 332 -21.24 -0.48 19.83
CA SER A 332 -21.37 0.16 21.14
C SER A 332 -20.83 -0.74 22.26
N CYS A 333 -20.27 -0.13 23.30
CA CYS A 333 -19.88 -0.83 24.52
C CYS A 333 -20.04 0.07 25.76
N GLN A 334 -20.23 -0.57 26.92
CA GLN A 334 -20.16 0.09 28.21
C GLN A 334 -18.72 0.01 28.73
N VAL A 335 -18.11 1.18 29.00
CA VAL A 335 -16.76 1.29 29.55
C VAL A 335 -16.85 1.69 31.02
N PRO A 336 -16.34 0.87 31.96
CA PRO A 336 -16.36 1.19 33.38
C PRO A 336 -15.61 2.48 33.72
N ALA A 337 -15.95 3.12 34.82
CA ALA A 337 -15.15 4.21 35.41
C ALA A 337 -13.68 3.78 35.57
N HIS A 338 -12.75 4.63 35.15
CA HIS A 338 -11.30 4.34 35.14
C HIS A 338 -10.92 3.05 34.38
N GLY A 339 -11.79 2.58 33.49
CA GLY A 339 -11.64 1.34 32.75
C GLY A 339 -11.29 1.53 31.28
N HIS A 340 -11.06 0.42 30.60
CA HIS A 340 -10.83 0.37 29.16
C HIS A 340 -11.65 -0.73 28.50
N LYS A 341 -12.00 -0.54 27.22
CA LYS A 341 -12.66 -1.53 26.36
C LYS A 341 -12.22 -1.39 24.91
N THR A 342 -12.50 -2.43 24.12
CA THR A 342 -12.19 -2.47 22.70
C THR A 342 -13.46 -2.70 21.88
N LEU A 343 -13.58 -2.00 20.75
CA LEU A 343 -14.56 -2.22 19.70
C LEU A 343 -13.83 -2.59 18.40
N GLU A 344 -14.36 -3.56 17.68
CA GLU A 344 -13.72 -4.09 16.46
C GLU A 344 -14.62 -3.82 15.25
N LEU A 345 -14.06 -3.14 14.24
CA LEU A 345 -14.71 -2.85 12.97
C LEU A 345 -13.82 -3.34 11.82
N ALA A 346 -14.41 -3.74 10.70
CA ALA A 346 -13.66 -4.14 9.51
C ALA A 346 -14.27 -3.56 8.23
N LEU A 347 -13.41 -3.39 7.23
CA LEU A 347 -13.75 -3.02 5.86
C LEU A 347 -13.16 -4.06 4.91
N ALA A 348 -13.98 -4.70 4.09
CA ALA A 348 -13.51 -5.52 2.97
C ALA A 348 -14.14 -5.07 1.66
N TRP A 349 -13.46 -5.36 0.56
CA TRP A 349 -13.94 -5.08 -0.79
C TRP A 349 -13.70 -6.28 -1.72
N ASP A 350 -14.79 -6.92 -2.11
CA ASP A 350 -14.77 -8.05 -3.03
C ASP A 350 -14.90 -7.56 -4.47
N MET A 351 -13.78 -7.52 -5.18
CA MET A 351 -13.69 -7.21 -6.61
C MET A 351 -12.89 -8.31 -7.33
N PRO A 352 -13.47 -9.51 -7.51
CA PRO A 352 -12.71 -10.70 -7.88
C PRO A 352 -12.25 -10.65 -9.34
N CYS A 353 -13.07 -10.03 -10.19
CA CYS A 353 -12.90 -9.95 -11.64
C CYS A 353 -12.27 -8.62 -12.04
N VAL A 354 -11.21 -8.69 -12.84
CA VAL A 354 -10.46 -7.54 -13.33
C VAL A 354 -10.45 -7.53 -14.86
N HIS A 355 -10.88 -6.42 -15.44
CA HIS A 355 -10.59 -6.07 -16.82
C HIS A 355 -9.67 -4.85 -16.88
N PHE A 356 -8.61 -4.95 -17.67
CA PHE A 356 -7.79 -3.79 -18.06
C PHE A 356 -8.46 -2.99 -19.18
N GLY A 357 -7.89 -1.84 -19.54
CA GLY A 357 -8.52 -0.88 -20.46
C GLY A 357 -8.91 -1.42 -21.84
N SER A 358 -8.28 -2.49 -22.35
CA SER A 358 -8.69 -3.16 -23.61
C SER A 358 -9.91 -4.06 -23.43
N LYS A 359 -10.19 -4.52 -22.21
CA LYS A 359 -11.21 -5.51 -21.84
C LYS A 359 -11.10 -6.84 -22.61
N GLU A 360 -9.93 -7.12 -23.19
CA GLU A 360 -9.70 -8.31 -24.02
C GLU A 360 -9.69 -9.60 -23.20
N LYS A 361 -9.20 -9.52 -21.95
CA LYS A 361 -9.06 -10.66 -21.06
C LYS A 361 -9.62 -10.35 -19.68
N LEU A 362 -10.40 -11.30 -19.17
CA LEU A 362 -10.80 -11.34 -17.78
C LEU A 362 -9.64 -11.94 -16.96
N HIS A 363 -9.28 -11.25 -15.89
CA HIS A 363 -8.34 -11.74 -14.90
C HIS A 363 -9.04 -11.91 -13.55
N LEU A 364 -8.58 -12.86 -12.75
CA LEU A 364 -9.04 -13.06 -11.38
C LEU A 364 -7.97 -12.59 -10.40
N ARG A 365 -8.36 -11.91 -9.32
CA ARG A 365 -7.43 -11.51 -8.27
C ARG A 365 -6.96 -12.69 -7.44
N ARG A 366 -5.76 -12.61 -6.87
CA ARG A 366 -5.15 -13.69 -6.08
C ARG A 366 -6.05 -14.23 -4.97
N TYR A 367 -6.68 -13.34 -4.20
CA TYR A 367 -7.48 -13.76 -3.04
C TYR A 367 -8.67 -14.67 -3.42
N THR A 368 -9.11 -14.68 -4.69
CA THR A 368 -10.22 -15.52 -5.14
C THR A 368 -9.91 -17.01 -5.05
N ARG A 369 -8.63 -17.39 -4.98
CA ARG A 369 -8.23 -18.78 -4.69
C ARG A 369 -8.76 -19.26 -3.34
N PHE A 370 -8.84 -18.37 -2.36
CA PHE A 370 -9.18 -18.72 -0.98
C PHE A 370 -10.65 -18.43 -0.66
N PHE A 371 -11.23 -17.40 -1.29
CA PHE A 371 -12.60 -16.94 -0.99
C PHE A 371 -13.60 -17.08 -2.16
N GLY A 372 -13.15 -17.57 -3.32
CA GLY A 372 -13.97 -17.71 -4.51
C GLY A 372 -14.02 -16.45 -5.38
N SER A 373 -14.64 -16.57 -6.56
CA SER A 373 -14.63 -15.54 -7.60
C SER A 373 -16.03 -15.04 -7.99
N LYS A 374 -17.05 -15.31 -7.16
CA LYS A 374 -18.46 -15.02 -7.49
C LYS A 374 -18.90 -13.59 -7.18
N GLY A 375 -18.12 -12.83 -6.40
CA GLY A 375 -18.50 -11.49 -5.96
C GLY A 375 -19.38 -11.47 -4.70
N ASP A 376 -19.40 -12.56 -3.94
CA ASP A 376 -20.16 -12.76 -2.69
C ASP A 376 -19.26 -13.02 -1.46
N ALA A 377 -17.94 -12.78 -1.58
CA ALA A 377 -16.96 -13.12 -0.55
C ALA A 377 -16.84 -12.07 0.57
N ALA A 378 -17.35 -10.85 0.39
CA ALA A 378 -17.17 -9.76 1.35
C ALA A 378 -17.55 -10.13 2.81
N PRO A 379 -18.67 -10.81 3.10
CA PRO A 379 -18.97 -11.28 4.46
C PRO A 379 -17.92 -12.24 5.04
N ALA A 380 -17.45 -13.20 4.22
CA ALA A 380 -16.47 -14.19 4.65
C ALA A 380 -15.07 -13.58 4.86
N LEU A 381 -14.66 -12.64 4.00
CA LEU A 381 -13.41 -11.89 4.13
C LEU A 381 -13.36 -11.11 5.44
N SER A 382 -14.42 -10.39 5.78
CA SER A 382 -14.45 -9.57 6.98
C SER A 382 -14.59 -10.39 8.26
N HIS A 383 -15.32 -11.51 8.22
CA HIS A 383 -15.30 -12.50 9.30
C HIS A 383 -13.89 -13.05 9.53
N TYR A 384 -13.20 -13.44 8.46
CA TYR A 384 -11.82 -13.92 8.54
C TYR A 384 -10.90 -12.84 9.14
N ALA A 385 -11.06 -11.58 8.71
CA ALA A 385 -10.27 -10.47 9.25
C ALA A 385 -10.45 -10.27 10.76
N LEU A 386 -11.70 -10.23 11.26
CA LEU A 386 -11.95 -10.05 12.70
C LEU A 386 -11.48 -11.24 13.55
N THR A 387 -11.45 -12.45 12.98
CA THR A 387 -11.01 -13.65 13.71
C THR A 387 -9.50 -13.87 13.66
N HIS A 388 -8.78 -13.25 12.71
CA HIS A 388 -7.35 -13.49 12.48
C HIS A 388 -6.46 -12.27 12.72
N TYR A 389 -7.00 -11.06 12.89
CA TYR A 389 -6.17 -9.85 13.01
C TYR A 389 -5.15 -9.92 14.15
N LYS A 390 -5.48 -10.51 15.30
CA LYS A 390 -4.56 -10.65 16.44
C LYS A 390 -3.33 -11.48 16.06
N GLU A 391 -3.53 -12.52 15.26
CA GLU A 391 -2.43 -13.35 14.74
C GLU A 391 -1.61 -12.59 13.70
N TRP A 392 -2.26 -11.80 12.84
CA TRP A 392 -1.56 -10.92 11.90
C TRP A 392 -0.66 -9.92 12.62
N GLU A 393 -1.15 -9.31 13.70
CA GLU A 393 -0.36 -8.37 14.51
C GLU A 393 0.85 -9.03 15.13
N ARG A 394 0.68 -10.21 15.73
CA ARG A 394 1.80 -10.98 16.28
C ARG A 394 2.85 -11.28 15.21
N LYS A 395 2.42 -11.71 14.01
CA LYS A 395 3.32 -11.95 12.88
C LYS A 395 4.02 -10.66 12.43
N ILE A 396 3.29 -9.55 12.37
CA ILE A 396 3.81 -8.23 11.97
C ILE A 396 4.88 -7.75 12.95
N GLU A 397 4.59 -7.82 14.24
CA GLU A 397 5.56 -7.44 15.28
C GLU A 397 6.79 -8.34 15.24
N ALA A 398 6.61 -9.65 15.07
CA ALA A 398 7.72 -10.60 15.03
C ALA A 398 8.75 -10.28 13.93
N TRP A 399 8.32 -9.83 12.74
CA TRP A 399 9.28 -9.46 11.68
C TRP A 399 9.82 -8.03 11.83
N GLN A 400 9.07 -7.12 12.45
CA GLN A 400 9.51 -5.74 12.66
C GLN A 400 10.50 -5.60 13.84
N ASN A 401 10.26 -6.33 14.93
CA ASN A 401 10.99 -6.18 16.20
C ASN A 401 12.51 -6.32 16.08
N PRO A 402 13.09 -7.27 15.33
CA PRO A 402 14.54 -7.38 15.18
C PRO A 402 15.21 -6.08 14.67
N ILE A 403 14.50 -5.32 13.84
CA ILE A 403 14.97 -4.02 13.33
C ILE A 403 14.63 -2.91 14.31
N LEU A 404 13.42 -2.91 14.87
CA LEU A 404 12.94 -1.87 15.79
C LEU A 404 13.74 -1.82 17.10
N GLU A 405 14.12 -2.97 17.63
CA GLU A 405 14.89 -3.11 18.87
C GLU A 405 16.38 -2.86 18.68
N ASN A 406 16.87 -2.86 17.45
CA ASN A 406 18.28 -2.61 17.17
C ASN A 406 18.65 -1.15 17.49
N SER A 407 19.38 -0.94 18.59
CA SER A 407 19.80 0.39 19.06
C SER A 407 20.83 1.07 18.16
N GLN A 408 21.49 0.33 17.25
CA GLN A 408 22.47 0.88 16.31
C GLN A 408 21.80 1.58 15.11
N LEU A 409 20.51 1.31 14.88
CA LEU A 409 19.75 1.92 13.80
C LEU A 409 18.99 3.15 14.32
N PRO A 410 19.12 4.33 13.69
CA PRO A 410 18.38 5.52 14.10
C PRO A 410 16.88 5.39 13.78
N SER A 411 16.03 6.03 14.60
CA SER A 411 14.57 5.95 14.46
C SER A 411 14.05 6.40 13.09
N TRP A 412 14.67 7.43 12.49
CA TRP A 412 14.26 7.92 11.16
C TRP A 412 14.47 6.84 10.07
N TYR A 413 15.53 6.05 10.19
CA TYR A 413 15.85 5.00 9.22
C TYR A 413 14.86 3.86 9.34
N LYS A 414 14.54 3.44 10.56
CA LYS A 414 13.49 2.45 10.84
C LYS A 414 12.14 2.90 10.28
N SER A 415 11.76 4.16 10.55
CA SER A 415 10.54 4.76 10.01
C SER A 415 10.49 4.66 8.49
N ALA A 416 11.54 5.12 7.80
CA ALA A 416 11.61 5.10 6.35
C ALA A 416 11.57 3.65 5.80
N LEU A 417 12.39 2.76 6.37
CA LEU A 417 12.50 1.37 5.92
C LEU A 417 11.15 0.65 5.90
N PHE A 418 10.33 0.83 6.94
CA PHE A 418 9.00 0.21 7.00
C PHE A 418 7.98 0.98 6.17
N ASN A 419 7.92 2.30 6.29
CA ASN A 419 6.87 3.07 5.64
C ASN A 419 7.02 3.12 4.12
N GLU A 420 8.23 3.03 3.55
CA GLU A 420 8.43 2.92 2.09
C GLU A 420 7.84 1.62 1.50
N LEU A 421 7.64 0.58 2.31
CA LEU A 421 7.00 -0.66 1.87
C LEU A 421 5.51 -0.48 1.51
N TYR A 422 4.90 0.67 1.83
CA TYR A 422 3.52 0.97 1.41
C TYR A 422 3.31 0.78 -0.10
N PHE A 423 4.37 1.01 -0.89
CA PHE A 423 4.33 0.89 -2.34
C PHE A 423 4.13 -0.56 -2.82
N MET A 424 4.42 -1.57 -1.98
CA MET A 424 4.14 -2.98 -2.29
C MET A 424 2.66 -3.30 -2.33
N THR A 425 1.81 -2.44 -1.74
CA THR A 425 0.35 -2.53 -1.88
C THR A 425 -0.19 -1.43 -2.77
N ASP A 426 0.24 -0.19 -2.53
CA ASP A 426 -0.33 1.03 -3.11
C ASP A 426 0.42 1.54 -4.35
N GLY A 427 1.39 0.76 -4.85
CA GLY A 427 2.12 1.00 -6.10
C GLY A 427 1.40 0.43 -7.32
N GLY A 428 0.07 0.42 -7.34
CA GLY A 428 -0.68 -0.02 -8.51
C GLY A 428 -0.68 -1.53 -8.66
N THR A 429 -0.41 -2.26 -7.57
CA THR A 429 -0.11 -3.68 -7.61
C THR A 429 -1.26 -4.51 -8.17
N ILE A 430 -0.91 -5.49 -9.00
CA ILE A 430 -1.79 -6.51 -9.53
C ILE A 430 -1.23 -7.87 -9.18
N TRP A 431 -2.06 -8.70 -8.58
CA TRP A 431 -1.73 -10.06 -8.27
C TRP A 431 -2.86 -10.95 -8.76
N MET A 432 -2.59 -11.68 -9.82
CA MET A 432 -3.61 -12.38 -10.59
C MET A 432 -3.45 -13.89 -10.47
N GLU A 433 -4.57 -14.59 -10.35
CA GLU A 433 -4.61 -16.03 -10.48
C GLU A 433 -4.25 -16.45 -11.91
N LEU A 434 -3.53 -17.55 -12.00
CA LEU A 434 -3.25 -18.19 -13.27
C LEU A 434 -4.39 -19.18 -13.55
N SER A 435 -5.05 -19.05 -14.70
CA SER A 435 -6.13 -19.97 -15.06
C SER A 435 -5.61 -21.42 -15.03
N PRO A 436 -6.36 -22.38 -14.46
CA PRO A 436 -6.02 -23.81 -14.55
C PRO A 436 -5.88 -24.28 -16.00
N ASP A 437 -6.65 -23.66 -16.91
CA ASP A 437 -6.66 -23.93 -18.34
C ASP A 437 -5.50 -23.26 -19.08
N CYS A 438 -4.64 -22.48 -18.41
CA CYS A 438 -3.40 -22.00 -19.02
C CYS A 438 -2.47 -23.19 -19.24
N CYS A 439 -2.51 -23.69 -20.47
CA CYS A 439 -1.67 -24.76 -20.96
C CYS A 439 -0.20 -24.31 -20.95
N ALA A 440 0.73 -25.26 -20.83
CA ALA A 440 2.15 -24.94 -20.84
C ALA A 440 2.54 -24.24 -22.15
N GLU A 441 1.83 -24.54 -23.24
CA GLU A 441 1.93 -23.96 -24.57
C GLU A 441 1.46 -22.48 -24.65
N ASP A 442 0.52 -22.05 -23.80
CA ASP A 442 0.04 -20.65 -23.75
C ASP A 442 1.02 -19.73 -23.02
N LEU A 443 1.86 -20.32 -22.18
CA LEU A 443 2.90 -19.65 -21.41
C LEU A 443 4.23 -19.74 -22.16
N GLN A 444 4.55 -20.88 -22.75
CA GLN A 444 5.70 -21.04 -23.63
C GLN A 444 5.59 -20.07 -24.81
N GLY A 445 6.43 -19.03 -24.81
CA GLY A 445 6.75 -18.31 -26.05
C GLY A 445 7.20 -19.28 -27.15
N PRO A 446 7.29 -18.84 -28.43
CA PRO A 446 7.43 -19.68 -29.61
C PRO A 446 8.74 -20.52 -29.74
N ALA A 447 9.46 -20.77 -28.65
CA ALA A 447 10.68 -21.59 -28.64
C ALA A 447 10.91 -22.38 -27.33
N GLY A 448 9.87 -22.69 -26.53
CA GLY A 448 10.04 -23.58 -25.36
C GLY A 448 11.15 -23.11 -24.41
N ALA A 449 11.14 -21.81 -24.08
CA ALA A 449 12.12 -21.19 -23.18
C ALA A 449 12.31 -22.08 -21.94
N GLY A 450 13.57 -22.34 -21.53
CA GLY A 450 13.94 -23.20 -20.41
C GLY A 450 13.43 -22.78 -19.01
N LEU A 451 12.37 -21.98 -18.94
CA LEU A 451 11.69 -21.48 -17.75
C LEU A 451 10.48 -22.35 -17.37
N SER A 452 10.21 -23.46 -18.06
CA SER A 452 9.15 -24.42 -17.70
C SER A 452 9.23 -24.92 -16.24
N HIS A 453 10.45 -24.96 -15.68
CA HIS A 453 10.69 -25.29 -14.27
C HIS A 453 10.11 -24.26 -13.28
N LEU A 454 9.81 -23.03 -13.72
CA LEU A 454 9.18 -21.97 -12.91
C LEU A 454 7.66 -21.98 -13.03
N LEU A 455 7.09 -22.74 -13.98
CA LEU A 455 5.64 -22.86 -14.15
C LEU A 455 4.91 -23.34 -12.87
N PRO A 456 5.44 -24.30 -12.08
CA PRO A 456 4.84 -24.67 -10.80
C PRO A 456 4.76 -23.49 -9.83
N VAL A 457 5.76 -22.60 -9.82
CA VAL A 457 5.75 -21.41 -8.96
C VAL A 457 4.66 -20.44 -9.41
N LEU A 458 4.46 -20.23 -10.72
CA LEU A 458 3.38 -19.36 -11.21
C LEU A 458 1.99 -19.96 -10.98
N ARG A 459 1.85 -21.27 -11.12
CA ARG A 459 0.61 -21.96 -10.79
C ARG A 459 0.31 -21.86 -9.30
N GLU A 460 1.34 -21.93 -8.46
CA GLU A 460 1.15 -21.85 -7.03
C GLU A 460 0.93 -20.41 -6.56
N TYR A 461 1.71 -19.45 -7.03
CA TYR A 461 1.73 -18.09 -6.50
C TYR A 461 1.12 -17.05 -7.44
N GLY A 462 0.63 -17.40 -8.62
CA GLY A 462 0.01 -16.46 -9.55
C GLY A 462 1.01 -15.57 -10.31
N ARG A 463 0.48 -14.57 -11.01
CA ARG A 463 1.23 -13.54 -11.75
C ARG A 463 1.23 -12.22 -10.99
N PHE A 464 2.39 -11.59 -10.86
CA PHE A 464 2.55 -10.35 -10.12
C PHE A 464 3.11 -9.22 -10.98
N ALA A 465 2.54 -8.02 -10.82
CA ALA A 465 3.15 -6.81 -11.33
C ALA A 465 2.80 -5.59 -10.46
N TYR A 466 3.62 -4.55 -10.54
CA TYR A 466 3.36 -3.27 -9.93
C TYR A 466 3.80 -2.12 -10.85
N LEU A 467 3.27 -0.93 -10.64
CA LEU A 467 3.60 0.24 -11.45
C LEU A 467 4.94 0.83 -11.05
N GLU A 468 5.64 1.40 -12.02
CA GLU A 468 6.81 2.25 -11.79
C GLU A 468 6.50 3.42 -10.85
N GLY A 469 5.34 4.05 -11.05
CA GLY A 469 4.86 5.17 -10.26
C GLY A 469 3.39 5.46 -10.51
N GLN A 470 2.81 6.35 -9.71
CA GLN A 470 1.40 6.73 -9.86
C GLN A 470 1.16 7.56 -11.15
N GLU A 471 2.18 8.30 -11.60
CA GLU A 471 2.17 9.07 -12.86
C GLU A 471 2.73 8.27 -14.05
N TYR A 472 3.60 7.30 -13.78
CA TYR A 472 4.23 6.42 -14.77
C TYR A 472 3.52 5.06 -14.76
N ARG A 473 2.45 4.95 -15.56
CA ARG A 473 1.57 3.77 -15.57
C ARG A 473 2.14 2.64 -16.43
N MET A 474 3.35 2.21 -16.09
CA MET A 474 4.08 1.12 -16.73
C MET A 474 4.32 0.04 -15.68
N TYR A 475 3.90 -1.18 -15.98
CA TYR A 475 4.08 -2.31 -15.07
C TYR A 475 5.48 -2.91 -15.20
N ASN A 476 6.10 -3.22 -14.07
CA ASN A 476 7.38 -3.91 -13.97
C ASN A 476 8.48 -3.26 -14.82
N THR A 477 8.56 -1.93 -14.84
CA THR A 477 9.68 -1.20 -15.46
C THR A 477 10.99 -1.71 -14.87
N TYR A 478 11.75 -2.49 -15.65
CA TYR A 478 12.77 -3.38 -15.11
C TYR A 478 14.01 -2.64 -14.62
N ASP A 479 14.38 -1.57 -15.30
CA ASP A 479 15.47 -0.66 -14.91
C ASP A 479 15.19 0.01 -13.55
N VAL A 480 13.93 0.32 -13.25
CA VAL A 480 13.52 0.82 -11.93
C VAL A 480 13.39 -0.32 -10.92
N HIS A 481 12.84 -1.46 -11.34
CA HIS A 481 12.68 -2.64 -10.49
C HIS A 481 14.01 -3.17 -9.97
N PHE A 482 15.12 -3.01 -10.72
CA PHE A 482 16.47 -3.35 -10.25
C PHE A 482 16.73 -2.80 -8.84
N TYR A 483 16.39 -1.53 -8.58
CA TYR A 483 16.56 -0.88 -7.29
C TYR A 483 15.51 -1.31 -6.25
N ALA A 484 14.27 -1.48 -6.65
CA ALA A 484 13.17 -1.84 -5.75
C ALA A 484 13.11 -3.35 -5.41
N SER A 485 13.87 -4.17 -6.13
CA SER A 485 13.82 -5.64 -6.05
C SER A 485 14.11 -6.21 -4.66
N PHE A 486 14.84 -5.48 -3.81
CA PHE A 486 15.17 -5.88 -2.44
C PHE A 486 13.94 -6.18 -1.59
N ALA A 487 12.88 -5.37 -1.70
CA ALA A 487 11.65 -5.60 -0.94
C ALA A 487 11.01 -6.95 -1.32
N LEU A 488 10.88 -7.24 -2.62
CA LEU A 488 10.28 -8.49 -3.08
C LEU A 488 11.20 -9.70 -2.83
N ILE A 489 12.49 -9.63 -3.12
CA ILE A 489 13.38 -10.78 -2.95
C ILE A 489 13.54 -11.18 -1.47
N MET A 490 13.56 -10.19 -0.57
CA MET A 490 13.71 -10.45 0.86
C MET A 490 12.39 -10.88 1.52
N LEU A 491 11.28 -10.20 1.20
CA LEU A 491 10.02 -10.38 1.93
C LEU A 491 9.01 -11.27 1.21
N TRP A 492 8.97 -11.24 -0.13
CA TRP A 492 8.04 -12.04 -0.94
C TRP A 492 8.73 -12.69 -2.16
N PRO A 493 9.75 -13.55 -1.96
CA PRO A 493 10.60 -14.06 -3.04
C PRO A 493 9.84 -14.81 -4.15
N LYS A 494 8.69 -15.41 -3.86
CA LYS A 494 7.86 -16.08 -4.87
C LYS A 494 7.20 -15.09 -5.84
N LEU A 495 6.87 -13.88 -5.39
CA LEU A 495 6.42 -12.79 -6.26
C LEU A 495 7.58 -12.26 -7.11
N GLN A 496 8.79 -12.19 -6.53
CA GLN A 496 9.99 -11.85 -7.30
C GLN A 496 10.21 -12.84 -8.45
N ILE A 497 10.12 -14.14 -8.17
CA ILE A 497 10.25 -15.18 -9.21
C ILE A 497 9.16 -15.02 -10.27
N SER A 498 7.91 -14.75 -9.87
CA SER A 498 6.81 -14.50 -10.81
C SER A 498 7.10 -13.32 -11.74
N LEU A 499 7.61 -12.21 -11.21
CA LEU A 499 7.97 -11.03 -12.00
C LEU A 499 9.11 -11.36 -12.97
N GLN A 500 10.17 -12.02 -12.49
CA GLN A 500 11.33 -12.39 -13.31
C GLN A 500 10.97 -13.35 -14.44
N TYR A 501 9.98 -14.22 -14.22
CA TYR A 501 9.46 -15.10 -15.26
C TYR A 501 8.93 -14.30 -16.47
N ASP A 502 8.08 -13.31 -16.22
CA ASP A 502 7.49 -12.49 -17.30
C ASP A 502 8.56 -11.71 -18.07
N ILE A 503 9.61 -11.26 -17.38
CA ILE A 503 10.76 -10.60 -18.02
C ILE A 503 11.60 -11.59 -18.83
N GLY A 504 11.83 -12.80 -18.32
CA GLY A 504 12.58 -13.86 -19.00
C GLY A 504 11.90 -14.37 -20.27
N GLU A 505 10.57 -14.32 -20.36
CA GLU A 505 9.81 -14.66 -21.57
C GLU A 505 9.89 -13.58 -22.66
N CYS A 506 9.99 -12.31 -22.29
CA CYS A 506 9.87 -11.17 -23.20
C CYS A 506 10.89 -11.16 -24.37
N PRO A 507 12.19 -11.46 -24.18
CA PRO A 507 13.20 -11.45 -25.25
C PRO A 507 12.91 -12.40 -26.42
N GLN A 508 11.97 -13.34 -26.27
CA GLN A 508 11.71 -14.38 -27.28
C GLN A 508 10.53 -14.08 -28.21
N ARG A 509 9.79 -12.97 -28.00
CA ARG A 509 8.66 -12.58 -28.84
C ARG A 509 9.04 -11.44 -29.80
N PRO A 510 9.17 -11.67 -31.12
CA PRO A 510 9.41 -10.57 -32.06
C PRO A 510 8.18 -9.65 -32.12
N CYS A 511 8.34 -8.39 -31.70
CA CYS A 511 7.33 -7.36 -31.91
C CYS A 511 7.34 -6.90 -33.37
N LEU A 512 6.50 -7.49 -34.22
CA LEU A 512 6.36 -7.10 -35.64
C LEU A 512 5.65 -5.75 -35.86
N GLY A 513 5.22 -5.08 -34.79
CA GLY A 513 4.54 -3.78 -34.82
C GLY A 513 5.51 -2.60 -34.94
N ALA A 514 5.19 -1.63 -35.79
CA ALA A 514 5.91 -0.36 -35.84
C ALA A 514 5.35 0.61 -34.79
N CYS A 515 6.19 1.08 -33.87
CA CYS A 515 5.83 2.14 -32.91
C CYS A 515 6.45 3.48 -33.33
N SER A 516 5.69 4.56 -33.18
CA SER A 516 6.21 5.92 -33.39
C SER A 516 6.87 6.40 -32.10
N GLY A 517 8.17 6.68 -32.15
CA GLY A 517 8.88 7.25 -31.00
C GLY A 517 8.43 8.70 -30.75
N LEU A 518 7.90 8.98 -29.56
CA LEU A 518 7.41 10.31 -29.16
C LEU A 518 8.53 11.37 -29.14
N HIS A 519 9.77 10.97 -28.86
CA HIS A 519 10.91 11.89 -28.76
C HIS A 519 11.61 12.24 -30.07
N LEU A 520 11.43 11.48 -31.15
CA LEU A 520 12.21 11.69 -32.38
C LEU A 520 11.36 11.80 -33.65
N GLY A 521 10.03 11.64 -33.57
CA GLY A 521 9.13 11.70 -34.73
C GLY A 521 9.40 10.66 -35.83
N LYS A 522 10.45 9.83 -35.68
CA LYS A 522 10.80 8.74 -36.56
C LYS A 522 9.99 7.50 -36.16
N ARG A 523 9.24 6.93 -37.09
CA ARG A 523 8.78 5.55 -36.99
C ARG A 523 10.04 4.68 -36.95
N ARG A 524 10.28 4.02 -35.82
CA ARG A 524 11.30 2.95 -35.76
C ARG A 524 10.55 1.63 -35.81
N ARG A 525 10.93 0.76 -36.74
CA ARG A 525 10.60 -0.67 -36.62
C ARG A 525 11.35 -1.16 -35.39
N LEU A 526 10.63 -1.69 -34.40
CA LEU A 526 11.30 -2.42 -33.34
C LEU A 526 11.79 -3.73 -33.95
N TRP A 527 13.11 -3.96 -33.84
CA TRP A 527 13.76 -5.25 -34.00
C TRP A 527 13.52 -5.98 -35.33
N ASP A 528 14.44 -5.74 -36.28
CA ASP A 528 14.72 -6.73 -37.33
C ASP A 528 15.91 -7.61 -36.87
N ARG A 529 15.89 -8.90 -37.21
CA ARG A 529 16.77 -9.96 -36.65
C ARG A 529 18.29 -9.79 -36.89
N GLY A 530 18.76 -8.63 -37.35
CA GLY A 530 20.16 -8.37 -37.72
C GLY A 530 21.03 -7.64 -36.67
N CYS A 531 20.46 -6.91 -35.70
CA CYS A 531 21.28 -5.99 -34.89
C CYS A 531 22.12 -6.62 -33.76
N CYS A 532 21.96 -7.90 -33.43
CA CYS A 532 22.86 -8.55 -32.46
C CYS A 532 24.23 -8.92 -33.06
N ARG A 533 24.42 -8.86 -34.39
CA ARG A 533 25.75 -9.08 -34.98
C ARG A 533 26.63 -7.82 -34.96
N ASP A 534 26.05 -6.64 -35.11
CA ASP A 534 26.85 -5.43 -35.34
C ASP A 534 27.18 -4.62 -34.09
N VAL A 535 26.54 -4.91 -32.94
CA VAL A 535 26.93 -4.32 -31.64
C VAL A 535 28.09 -5.09 -30.99
N CYS A 536 28.44 -6.28 -31.50
CA CYS A 536 29.55 -7.11 -30.99
C CYS A 536 30.85 -7.02 -31.81
N HIS A 537 30.97 -6.13 -32.80
CA HIS A 537 32.19 -6.00 -33.62
C HIS A 537 33.07 -4.77 -33.32
N GLY A 538 32.85 -4.11 -32.17
CA GLY A 538 33.64 -2.94 -31.75
C GLY A 538 34.67 -3.17 -30.63
N ALA A 539 34.82 -4.39 -30.10
CA ALA A 539 35.87 -4.69 -29.12
C ALA A 539 36.26 -6.17 -29.18
N SER A 540 37.49 -6.41 -29.58
CA SER A 540 38.09 -7.72 -29.80
C SER A 540 38.42 -8.44 -28.49
N ILE A 541 37.44 -9.06 -27.82
CA ILE A 541 37.69 -10.13 -26.82
C ILE A 541 36.51 -11.15 -26.90
N PRO A 542 36.77 -12.46 -27.08
CA PRO A 542 35.69 -13.43 -27.27
C PRO A 542 35.03 -13.78 -25.94
N LEU A 543 33.77 -13.40 -25.74
CA LEU A 543 32.91 -13.93 -24.68
C LEU A 543 31.86 -14.86 -25.31
N GLN A 544 32.04 -16.17 -25.09
CA GLN A 544 31.09 -17.21 -25.46
C GLN A 544 29.75 -17.08 -24.70
N PRO A 545 28.63 -17.57 -25.26
CA PRO A 545 27.29 -17.51 -24.66
C PRO A 545 27.09 -18.55 -23.54
N LEU A 546 28.02 -18.60 -22.58
CA LEU A 546 27.95 -19.46 -21.38
C LEU A 546 27.66 -18.67 -20.09
N CYS A 547 27.79 -17.34 -20.08
CA CYS A 547 27.73 -16.54 -18.84
C CYS A 547 26.34 -16.38 -18.21
N CYS A 548 25.21 -16.42 -18.93
CA CYS A 548 23.89 -16.31 -18.29
C CYS A 548 23.43 -17.62 -17.64
N ALA A 549 23.74 -18.77 -18.23
CA ALA A 549 23.42 -20.07 -17.64
C ALA A 549 24.39 -20.43 -16.49
N GLN A 550 25.67 -20.09 -16.63
CA GLN A 550 26.65 -20.23 -15.55
C GLN A 550 26.49 -19.18 -14.47
N GLY A 551 25.98 -17.97 -14.76
CA GLY A 551 25.66 -16.96 -13.75
C GLY A 551 24.58 -17.43 -12.79
N LEU A 552 23.49 -18.03 -13.29
CA LEU A 552 22.45 -18.64 -12.46
C LEU A 552 22.96 -19.86 -11.65
N GLN A 553 23.82 -20.69 -12.25
CA GLN A 553 24.39 -21.85 -11.55
C GLN A 553 25.49 -21.48 -10.56
N ALA A 554 26.30 -20.44 -10.83
CA ALA A 554 27.33 -19.93 -9.94
C ALA A 554 26.74 -19.12 -8.77
N TRP A 555 25.62 -18.42 -8.98
CA TRP A 555 24.86 -17.80 -7.89
C TRP A 555 24.17 -18.84 -6.99
N ASN A 556 23.55 -19.87 -7.59
CA ASN A 556 22.97 -20.97 -6.83
C ASN A 556 24.04 -21.85 -6.13
N ALA A 557 25.23 -22.00 -6.73
CA ALA A 557 26.36 -22.70 -6.13
C ALA A 557 27.03 -21.88 -5.02
N ALA A 558 27.12 -20.54 -5.14
CA ALA A 558 27.61 -19.66 -4.07
C ALA A 558 26.64 -19.62 -2.88
N ALA A 559 25.32 -19.69 -3.13
CA ALA A 559 24.30 -19.85 -2.10
C ALA A 559 24.34 -21.25 -1.44
N SER A 560 24.81 -22.28 -2.15
CA SER A 560 24.96 -23.65 -1.62
C SER A 560 26.31 -23.88 -0.90
N ALA A 561 27.39 -23.24 -1.37
CA ALA A 561 28.75 -23.40 -0.81
C ALA A 561 28.96 -22.60 0.48
N SER A 562 28.15 -21.56 0.71
CA SER A 562 28.14 -20.81 1.98
C SER A 562 27.42 -21.54 3.13
N LEU A 563 26.79 -22.70 2.86
CA LEU A 563 26.14 -23.57 3.85
C LEU A 563 26.98 -24.78 4.29
N CYS A 564 28.12 -25.08 3.65
CA CYS A 564 28.86 -26.33 3.89
C CYS A 564 29.95 -26.36 4.99
N PRO A 565 30.47 -25.27 5.59
CA PRO A 565 31.36 -25.41 6.74
C PRO A 565 30.65 -25.43 8.10
N ALA A 566 29.32 -25.34 8.17
CA ALA A 566 28.57 -25.24 9.44
C ALA A 566 28.24 -26.59 10.11
N LEU A 567 28.62 -27.74 9.53
CA LEU A 567 28.18 -29.07 10.03
C LEU A 567 29.28 -30.14 10.18
N GLY A 568 30.58 -29.80 10.13
CA GLY A 568 31.65 -30.65 10.66
C GLY A 568 31.66 -32.15 10.27
N VAL A 569 31.58 -32.50 8.98
CA VAL A 569 31.78 -33.90 8.48
C VAL A 569 32.70 -33.90 7.25
N PRO A 570 33.70 -34.81 7.14
CA PRO A 570 34.73 -34.74 6.11
C PRO A 570 34.28 -35.27 4.73
N SER A 571 34.93 -34.73 3.71
CA SER A 571 34.70 -34.95 2.27
C SER A 571 34.80 -36.41 1.80
N CYS A 572 33.86 -36.86 0.96
CA CYS A 572 34.00 -38.05 0.12
C CYS A 572 33.41 -37.84 -1.28
N HIS A 573 34.08 -38.44 -2.27
CA HIS A 573 33.92 -38.28 -3.71
C HIS A 573 32.62 -38.87 -4.32
N ALA A 574 32.20 -38.22 -5.41
CA ALA A 574 31.39 -38.68 -6.55
C ALA A 574 30.71 -40.06 -6.51
N GLY A 575 29.37 -40.06 -6.49
CA GLY A 575 28.55 -41.23 -6.82
C GLY A 575 27.05 -40.91 -6.78
N ARG A 576 26.31 -41.25 -7.85
CA ARG A 576 24.86 -41.08 -7.98
C ARG A 576 24.10 -41.83 -6.86
N ALA A 577 23.22 -41.14 -6.13
CA ALA A 577 22.11 -41.76 -5.42
C ALA A 577 20.94 -40.77 -5.26
N GLN A 578 19.73 -41.21 -5.65
CA GLN A 578 18.46 -40.58 -5.30
C GLN A 578 18.22 -40.71 -3.79
N VAL A 579 17.80 -39.64 -3.11
CA VAL A 579 17.26 -39.72 -1.75
C VAL A 579 16.03 -38.81 -1.63
N ALA A 580 14.96 -39.39 -1.08
CA ALA A 580 13.64 -38.81 -0.87
C ALA A 580 13.64 -37.75 0.25
N LEU A 581 12.74 -36.77 0.14
CA LEU A 581 12.44 -35.76 1.15
C LEU A 581 11.58 -36.34 2.29
N PRO A 582 11.91 -36.11 3.58
CA PRO A 582 10.93 -36.10 4.64
C PRO A 582 10.52 -34.66 5.02
N ALA A 583 9.32 -34.56 5.60
CA ALA A 583 8.63 -33.34 5.99
C ALA A 583 8.98 -32.85 7.41
N LEU A 584 8.53 -31.61 7.69
CA LEU A 584 8.23 -30.94 8.97
C LEU A 584 9.22 -29.89 9.52
N GLY A 585 8.67 -28.66 9.54
CA GLY A 585 8.73 -27.58 10.53
C GLY A 585 9.74 -27.60 11.67
N GLU A 586 10.51 -26.50 11.74
CA GLU A 586 10.88 -25.70 12.93
C GLU A 586 11.56 -24.38 12.44
N PRO A 587 11.54 -23.27 13.20
CA PRO A 587 12.02 -21.96 12.75
C PRO A 587 13.55 -21.85 12.84
N LEU A 588 14.19 -21.45 11.73
CA LEU A 588 15.62 -21.12 11.69
C LEU A 588 15.87 -19.74 12.31
N VAL A 589 16.50 -19.71 13.48
CA VAL A 589 17.13 -18.53 14.07
C VAL A 589 18.45 -18.28 13.32
N PHE A 590 18.61 -17.12 12.67
CA PHE A 590 19.87 -16.75 12.04
C PHE A 590 20.73 -15.90 13.00
N PRO A 591 22.02 -16.25 13.19
CA PRO A 591 22.94 -15.42 13.95
C PRO A 591 23.39 -14.19 13.14
N ALA A 592 23.61 -13.09 13.85
CA ALA A 592 24.11 -11.84 13.30
C ALA A 592 25.46 -12.04 12.57
N LEU A 593 25.50 -11.69 11.28
CA LEU A 593 26.75 -11.55 10.53
C LEU A 593 27.46 -10.28 11.01
N SER A 594 28.41 -10.48 11.93
CA SER A 594 29.40 -9.47 12.30
C SER A 594 30.48 -9.42 11.22
N LEU A 595 30.50 -8.35 10.43
CA LEU A 595 31.60 -8.05 9.51
C LEU A 595 32.78 -7.52 10.32
N CYS A 596 33.70 -8.42 10.68
CA CYS A 596 35.04 -8.06 11.14
C CYS A 596 35.83 -7.46 9.97
N LEU A 597 36.04 -6.14 9.99
CA LEU A 597 37.07 -5.49 9.19
C LEU A 597 38.42 -5.80 9.83
N ALA A 598 39.21 -6.65 9.18
CA ALA A 598 40.61 -6.83 9.50
C ALA A 598 41.42 -5.67 8.90
N GLU A 599 41.82 -4.71 9.73
CA GLU A 599 42.90 -3.78 9.40
C GLU A 599 44.20 -4.26 10.05
N GLN A 600 45.27 -4.34 9.25
CA GLN A 600 46.65 -4.42 9.72
C GLN A 600 47.42 -3.20 9.18
N PRO A 601 48.43 -2.71 9.92
CA PRO A 601 48.63 -1.27 10.10
C PRO A 601 49.74 -0.69 9.23
N HIS A 602 49.61 0.59 8.87
CA HIS A 602 50.75 1.43 8.47
C HIS A 602 51.06 2.46 9.55
N ARG A 603 52.37 2.58 9.81
CA ARG A 603 53.03 3.32 10.90
C ARG A 603 52.71 4.81 10.98
N ALA A 604 52.66 5.27 12.22
CA ALA A 604 52.53 6.64 12.73
C ALA A 604 53.73 7.56 12.41
N VAL A 605 53.46 8.87 12.41
CA VAL A 605 54.28 9.95 13.03
C VAL A 605 53.38 11.17 13.36
N GLY A 606 53.45 11.64 14.63
CA GLY A 606 53.21 12.99 15.22
C GLY A 606 51.97 13.84 14.85
N ASP A 607 51.31 14.60 15.73
CA ASP A 607 51.58 15.10 17.08
C ASP A 607 50.26 15.60 17.74
N GLU A 608 50.36 15.85 19.04
CA GLU A 608 49.40 16.11 20.13
C GLU A 608 48.29 17.21 20.01
N PRO A 609 47.36 17.27 21.01
CA PRO A 609 45.99 17.80 20.88
C PRO A 609 45.77 19.18 21.51
N GLN A 610 44.65 19.84 21.17
CA GLN A 610 44.08 20.88 22.04
C GLN A 610 42.55 20.73 22.19
N ALA A 611 42.15 20.60 23.45
CA ALA A 611 40.79 20.67 23.94
C ALA A 611 40.41 22.12 24.26
N ILE A 612 39.21 22.56 23.87
CA ILE A 612 38.48 23.67 24.50
C ILE A 612 36.99 23.31 24.53
N ALA A 613 36.41 23.33 25.74
CA ALA A 613 34.97 23.23 26.02
C ALA A 613 34.36 24.64 26.26
N PRO A 614 33.10 24.75 26.69
CA PRO A 614 31.88 24.88 25.91
C PRO A 614 31.38 26.34 25.85
N GLY A 615 30.72 26.72 24.74
CA GLY A 615 30.09 28.02 24.59
C GLY A 615 28.75 27.90 23.87
N GLY A 616 27.66 28.21 24.58
CA GLY A 616 26.31 28.23 24.03
C GLY A 616 26.12 29.37 23.04
N ALA A 617 25.54 29.04 21.89
CA ALA A 617 24.83 29.97 21.03
C ALA A 617 23.82 29.16 20.21
N GLY A 618 22.54 29.51 20.34
CA GLY A 618 21.48 28.91 19.54
C GLY A 618 21.69 29.20 18.06
N PHE A 619 21.59 28.17 17.23
CA PHE A 619 21.54 28.30 15.78
C PHE A 619 20.52 27.32 15.21
N CYS A 620 19.49 27.89 14.59
CA CYS A 620 18.70 27.26 13.53
C CYS A 620 19.63 26.73 12.45
N TRP A 621 19.45 25.47 12.03
CA TRP A 621 20.05 24.98 10.80
C TRP A 621 19.00 24.27 9.94
N SER A 622 18.65 24.99 8.88
CA SER A 622 18.29 24.49 7.56
C SER A 622 19.27 23.42 7.07
N ALA A 623 18.75 22.35 6.45
CA ALA A 623 19.53 21.30 5.81
C ALA A 623 20.46 21.89 4.72
N PRO A 624 21.74 21.48 4.62
CA PRO A 624 22.61 21.92 3.55
C PRO A 624 22.28 21.17 2.26
N SER A 625 21.87 21.93 1.26
CA SER A 625 21.96 21.59 -0.15
C SER A 625 23.44 21.63 -0.61
N VAL A 626 23.75 20.80 -1.61
CA VAL A 626 25.02 20.71 -2.36
C VAL A 626 26.05 19.72 -1.80
N VAL A 627 26.11 18.54 -2.43
CA VAL A 627 27.27 17.64 -2.42
C VAL A 627 28.26 18.16 -3.48
N PRO A 628 29.55 18.40 -3.17
CA PRO A 628 30.54 18.82 -4.17
C PRO A 628 30.89 17.69 -5.16
N GLU A 629 30.90 18.03 -6.45
CA GLU A 629 31.52 17.24 -7.53
C GLU A 629 33.04 17.06 -7.27
N SER A 630 33.44 16.02 -6.55
CA SER A 630 34.85 15.58 -6.56
C SER A 630 35.10 14.10 -6.19
N THR A 631 34.08 13.24 -6.28
CA THR A 631 34.26 11.79 -6.05
C THR A 631 33.67 10.95 -7.18
N MET A 632 33.91 11.36 -8.43
CA MET A 632 33.86 10.47 -9.60
C MET A 632 35.29 10.21 -10.06
N ARG A 633 35.91 9.18 -9.50
CA ARG A 633 37.01 8.40 -10.10
C ARG A 633 37.29 7.28 -9.12
N TRP A 634 37.23 6.05 -9.64
CA TRP A 634 37.52 4.73 -9.04
C TRP A 634 36.30 3.83 -9.10
N LEU A 635 36.06 3.28 -10.29
CA LEU A 635 35.53 1.93 -10.52
C LEU A 635 35.86 1.58 -11.98
N GLY A 636 36.89 0.76 -12.14
CA GLY A 636 37.18 -0.02 -13.34
C GLY A 636 37.06 -1.49 -12.96
#